data_AF-A0A8J2EK44-F1
#
_entry.id   AF-A0A8J2EK44-F1
#
_cell.length_a   1.000
_cell.length_b   1.000
_cell.length_c   1.000
_cell.angle_alpha   90.00
_cell.angle_beta   90.00
_cell.angle_gamma   90.00
#
_symmetry.space_group_name_H-M   'P 1'
#
loop_
_entity.id
_entity.type
_entity.pdbx_description
1 polymer ?
#
loop_
_entity_poly.entity_id
_entity_poly.type
_entity_poly.pdbx_seq_one_letter_code
_entity_poly.pdbx_strand_id
1 'polypeptide(L)'
;MSLYKRVGGRGRGKSAQLAGDLDLPKTAGYVLQDVFPDKDDDSVQAVLAAYRQKVAAEMNDEEDADSQPSPDDDDDHGSDPNYYQVNETAADHVLVLSSVTRQLRESLRCRGELTFFASAKLHFHSSVAWLILWFVFALQGFILFKLRDITSYYSGDFTAKLVGEERGVCANVGHLKTDLDANALLPPAVWSCAPPPLDYASHWSNLDTNQDGVWSLSEAEATDKTLPRSKSSLLFEHFLGKIRDQKNPDTGEKMWEEQSKQFTVIPKEAYVGDKALTLLQKDMLILCQVLDARLCSNLELDGHLRPLFPDAKHPSQRIAKCEDLVKSHCDFFGGETYKTYQVRHGELCGEYQIRQIVGNGAMREAQFSEVVRYNNKVDGVTTITFSMFLAVILCLWLMVLLSEIKSALRMGLLLLFFPVAQTPSPAEGSSSPEDQSYGGFSTSYAAYAAPRPKAVRHHTTPKISVYTSGGKAFHILATSSVLHKLQLVFFVFLPRMFILGLLIVVGTEFLLSNFAYIDLILNAVALGFLVDVDKIAYGTFSSRDRRLLLNSVKPLRFSGTRTEGRSWQALRYRFADACSLDHGIFSLFAAVVAIGAGVALHTQFAPGGLRDVAHALKCFCTMDGGYCLSSRKFQANANNQIVPSEDSSALVDKMKLFAGGASTALEEAW
;
A
#
# COMPACT_ATOMS: atom_id res chain seq x y z
N MET A 1 -12.72 8.74 18.96
CA MET A 1 -12.44 7.92 20.16
C MET A 1 -12.05 8.79 21.36
N SER A 2 -12.90 9.76 21.76
CA SER A 2 -12.79 10.48 23.05
C SER A 2 -14.12 11.10 23.52
N LEU A 3 -15.26 10.46 23.23
CA LEU A 3 -16.59 10.93 23.67
C LEU A 3 -17.51 9.75 24.02
N TYR A 4 -16.97 8.74 24.70
CA TYR A 4 -17.73 7.63 25.28
C TYR A 4 -17.16 7.29 26.66
N LYS A 5 -17.45 8.14 27.67
CA LYS A 5 -17.24 7.78 29.09
C LYS A 5 -18.03 8.70 30.04
N ARG A 6 -19.34 8.45 30.12
CA ARG A 6 -20.31 8.82 31.17
C ARG A 6 -21.67 8.51 30.52
N VAL A 7 -22.24 7.33 30.69
CA VAL A 7 -23.02 6.89 31.84
C VAL A 7 -22.98 5.37 31.90
N GLY A 8 -22.64 4.81 33.06
CA GLY A 8 -22.71 3.37 33.29
C GLY A 8 -22.85 3.09 34.77
N GLY A 9 -24.05 2.70 35.20
CA GLY A 9 -24.28 2.26 36.57
C GLY A 9 -25.74 1.91 36.87
N ARG A 10 -26.00 0.60 37.02
CA ARG A 10 -27.22 -0.08 37.55
C ARG A 10 -28.45 -0.04 36.61
N GLY A 11 -29.21 -1.10 36.40
CA GLY A 11 -29.23 -2.42 37.01
C GLY A 11 -30.24 -3.32 36.28
N ARG A 12 -30.28 -4.59 36.68
CA ARG A 12 -31.12 -5.68 36.15
C ARG A 12 -32.63 -5.39 36.21
N GLY A 13 -33.34 -5.91 35.21
CA GLY A 13 -34.59 -6.66 35.42
C GLY A 13 -35.88 -5.95 35.00
N LYS A 14 -36.71 -6.72 34.28
CA LYS A 14 -38.12 -6.50 33.88
C LYS A 14 -38.34 -5.69 32.59
N SER A 15 -38.46 -6.43 31.48
CA SER A 15 -39.20 -5.99 30.30
C SER A 15 -40.67 -6.38 30.50
N ALA A 16 -41.45 -5.45 31.00
CA ALA A 16 -42.91 -5.45 30.96
C ALA A 16 -43.34 -4.17 30.24
N GLN A 17 -44.27 -4.32 29.29
CA GLN A 17 -45.19 -3.31 28.76
C GLN A 17 -44.72 -1.85 28.76
N LEU A 18 -44.31 -1.35 27.59
CA LEU A 18 -44.44 0.06 27.25
C LEU A 18 -44.75 0.19 25.75
N ALA A 19 -45.93 -0.29 25.38
CA ALA A 19 -46.61 0.08 24.14
C ALA A 19 -47.97 0.62 24.59
N GLY A 20 -48.08 1.95 24.63
CA GLY A 20 -49.27 2.65 25.07
C GLY A 20 -49.03 4.14 24.95
N ASP A 21 -49.88 4.78 24.15
CA ASP A 21 -50.10 6.22 24.07
C ASP A 21 -49.03 7.05 23.33
N LEU A 22 -48.96 6.86 22.01
CA LEU A 22 -48.71 8.00 21.12
C LEU A 22 -50.04 8.42 20.48
N ASP A 23 -50.61 9.49 21.04
CA ASP A 23 -51.87 10.10 20.63
C ASP A 23 -51.70 10.81 19.27
N LEU A 24 -51.76 10.03 18.18
CA LEU A 24 -51.58 10.44 16.78
C LEU A 24 -52.39 11.69 16.33
N PRO A 25 -53.59 12.01 16.87
CA PRO A 25 -54.31 13.22 16.50
C PRO A 25 -53.60 14.50 16.97
N LYS A 26 -52.87 14.46 18.09
CA LYS A 26 -52.18 15.63 18.64
C LYS A 26 -50.93 15.98 17.84
N THR A 27 -50.18 14.98 17.39
CA THR A 27 -48.94 15.17 16.61
C THR A 27 -49.19 15.75 15.21
N ALA A 28 -50.31 15.38 14.56
CA ALA A 28 -50.70 15.99 13.27
C ALA A 28 -51.07 17.48 13.41
N GLY A 29 -51.69 17.86 14.54
CA GLY A 29 -52.02 19.25 14.86
C GLY A 29 -50.79 20.15 15.04
N TYR A 30 -49.73 19.65 15.68
CA TYR A 30 -48.49 20.41 15.88
C TYR A 30 -47.71 20.63 14.58
N VAL A 31 -47.67 19.65 13.68
CA VAL A 31 -46.96 19.77 12.39
C VAL A 31 -47.62 20.79 11.46
N LEU A 32 -48.94 20.93 11.50
CA LEU A 32 -49.66 21.95 10.72
C LEU A 32 -49.49 23.36 11.31
N GLN A 33 -49.30 23.49 12.63
CA GLN A 33 -49.15 24.77 13.31
C GLN A 33 -47.77 25.41 13.10
N ASP A 34 -46.72 24.61 12.89
CA ASP A 34 -45.37 25.09 12.57
C ASP A 34 -45.20 25.50 11.10
N VAL A 35 -46.07 25.03 10.20
CA VAL A 35 -46.02 25.34 8.76
C VAL A 35 -46.76 26.64 8.40
N PHE A 36 -47.71 27.08 9.24
CA PHE A 36 -48.50 28.29 9.03
C PHE A 36 -48.47 29.18 10.29
N PRO A 37 -47.50 30.11 10.41
CA PRO A 37 -47.30 30.89 11.63
C PRO A 37 -48.36 31.98 11.86
N ASP A 38 -49.17 32.30 10.86
CA ASP A 38 -50.21 33.32 10.96
C ASP A 38 -51.56 32.69 11.33
N LYS A 39 -51.93 32.81 12.61
CA LYS A 39 -53.09 32.11 13.20
C LYS A 39 -54.45 32.68 12.80
N ASP A 40 -54.45 33.87 12.20
CA ASP A 40 -55.65 34.66 11.92
C ASP A 40 -56.08 34.57 10.44
N ASP A 41 -55.46 33.70 9.64
CA ASP A 41 -55.94 33.42 8.29
C ASP A 41 -57.18 32.51 8.35
N ASP A 42 -58.35 33.11 8.09
CA ASP A 42 -59.66 32.45 8.08
C ASP A 42 -59.68 31.17 7.23
N SER A 43 -58.82 31.08 6.20
CA SER A 43 -58.71 29.91 5.34
C SER A 43 -58.00 28.72 6.03
N VAL A 44 -57.02 28.98 6.90
CA VAL A 44 -56.32 27.96 7.69
C VAL A 44 -57.23 27.43 8.80
N GLN A 45 -58.00 28.32 9.44
CA GLN A 45 -58.98 27.94 10.46
C GLN A 45 -60.10 27.09 9.87
N ALA A 46 -60.58 27.40 8.65
CA ALA A 46 -61.60 26.59 7.96
C ALA A 46 -61.11 25.16 7.66
N VAL A 47 -59.84 25.00 7.24
CA VAL A 47 -59.25 23.68 6.95
C VAL A 47 -59.03 22.87 8.23
N LEU A 48 -58.55 23.51 9.31
CA LEU A 48 -58.39 22.86 10.62
C LEU A 48 -59.74 22.45 11.23
N ALA A 49 -60.78 23.27 11.06
CA ALA A 49 -62.13 22.94 11.51
C ALA A 49 -62.72 21.74 10.75
N ALA A 50 -62.57 21.70 9.42
CA ALA A 50 -63.02 20.58 8.59
C ALA A 50 -62.28 19.27 8.94
N TYR A 51 -60.98 19.34 9.23
CA TYR A 51 -60.19 18.18 9.66
C TYR A 51 -60.64 17.65 11.02
N ARG A 52 -60.84 18.53 12.01
CA ARG A 52 -61.32 18.14 13.35
C ARG A 52 -62.71 17.52 13.32
N GLN A 53 -63.61 18.06 12.51
CA GLN A 53 -64.98 17.55 12.38
C GLN A 53 -65.02 16.14 11.77
N LYS A 54 -64.07 15.82 10.89
CA LYS A 54 -63.98 14.50 10.27
C LYS A 54 -63.36 13.44 11.19
N VAL A 55 -62.29 13.79 11.92
CA VAL A 55 -61.69 12.89 12.93
C VAL A 55 -62.67 12.57 14.05
N ALA A 56 -63.50 13.54 14.47
CA ALA A 56 -64.54 13.33 15.46
C ALA A 56 -65.70 12.43 14.97
N ALA A 57 -65.92 12.32 13.66
CA ALA A 57 -66.92 11.42 13.10
C ALA A 57 -66.44 9.97 13.08
N GLU A 58 -65.15 9.74 12.76
CA GLU A 58 -64.55 8.41 12.68
C GLU A 58 -64.31 7.77 14.06
N MET A 59 -64.09 8.56 15.11
CA MET A 59 -63.92 8.05 16.47
C MET A 59 -65.22 7.52 17.13
N ASN A 60 -66.41 7.84 16.59
CA ASN A 60 -67.67 7.38 17.16
C ASN A 60 -68.12 6.01 16.60
N ASP A 61 -67.45 5.48 15.57
CA ASP A 61 -67.82 4.22 14.92
C ASP A 61 -67.05 2.99 15.48
N GLU A 62 -66.17 3.16 16.48
CA GLU A 62 -65.22 2.12 16.94
C GLU A 62 -65.48 1.61 18.38
N GLU A 63 -66.62 1.93 19.00
CA GLU A 63 -66.91 1.61 20.41
C GLU A 63 -67.80 0.36 20.64
N ASP A 64 -68.08 -0.46 19.62
CA ASP A 64 -68.91 -1.69 19.73
C ASP A 64 -68.18 -2.94 19.19
N ALA A 65 -67.10 -3.39 19.84
CA ALA A 65 -66.55 -4.74 19.61
C ALA A 65 -65.69 -5.22 20.79
N ASP A 66 -66.32 -5.61 21.89
CA ASP A 66 -65.64 -6.23 23.04
C ASP A 66 -66.08 -7.70 23.17
N SER A 67 -65.17 -8.65 22.90
CA SER A 67 -65.35 -10.06 23.27
C SER A 67 -64.01 -10.77 23.53
N GLN A 68 -64.02 -11.56 24.61
CA GLN A 68 -62.91 -12.14 25.38
C GLN A 68 -62.09 -13.23 24.64
N PRO A 69 -60.88 -13.58 25.14
CA PRO A 69 -60.01 -14.58 24.53
C PRO A 69 -60.21 -15.99 25.10
N SER A 70 -60.09 -17.00 24.26
CA SER A 70 -59.85 -18.41 24.63
C SER A 70 -58.47 -18.86 24.14
N PRO A 71 -57.73 -19.67 24.92
CA PRO A 71 -56.40 -20.15 24.56
C PRO A 71 -56.44 -21.53 23.88
N ASP A 72 -55.29 -21.90 23.32
CA ASP A 72 -54.88 -23.23 22.84
C ASP A 72 -55.29 -23.57 21.38
N ASP A 73 -54.31 -23.64 20.48
CA ASP A 73 -53.82 -24.92 19.94
C ASP A 73 -52.72 -24.72 18.88
N ASP A 74 -51.71 -25.59 18.99
CA ASP A 74 -50.71 -25.89 17.98
C ASP A 74 -51.39 -26.48 16.72
N ASP A 75 -50.95 -26.10 15.51
CA ASP A 75 -50.43 -27.06 14.53
C ASP A 75 -50.16 -26.45 13.14
N ASP A 76 -49.31 -27.23 12.48
CA ASP A 76 -48.61 -27.15 11.21
C ASP A 76 -49.47 -26.95 9.92
N HIS A 77 -48.74 -26.51 8.88
CA HIS A 77 -49.02 -26.57 7.45
C HIS A 77 -50.04 -25.61 6.81
N GLY A 78 -49.63 -25.03 5.68
CA GLY A 78 -50.56 -24.66 4.63
C GLY A 78 -50.23 -23.35 3.93
N SER A 79 -49.45 -23.45 2.87
CA SER A 79 -49.32 -22.46 1.82
C SER A 79 -50.68 -22.00 1.28
N ASP A 80 -50.97 -20.70 1.40
CA ASP A 80 -52.02 -20.02 0.62
C ASP A 80 -51.55 -18.62 0.18
N PRO A 81 -51.41 -18.34 -1.14
CA PRO A 81 -51.01 -17.04 -1.64
C PRO A 81 -52.25 -16.27 -2.11
N ASN A 82 -53.10 -15.82 -1.20
CA ASN A 82 -54.18 -14.87 -1.52
C ASN A 82 -54.77 -14.28 -0.24
N TYR A 83 -54.21 -13.17 0.27
CA TYR A 83 -54.98 -12.13 0.97
C TYR A 83 -54.11 -10.89 1.21
N TYR A 84 -54.21 -9.92 0.28
CA TYR A 84 -53.95 -8.51 0.57
C TYR A 84 -55.06 -7.74 -0.14
N GLN A 85 -56.26 -7.70 0.47
CA GLN A 85 -57.19 -6.62 0.20
C GLN A 85 -56.63 -5.38 0.87
N VAL A 86 -55.94 -4.56 0.07
CA VAL A 86 -55.61 -3.19 0.46
C VAL A 86 -56.92 -2.43 0.55
N ASN A 87 -57.28 -2.00 1.76
CA ASN A 87 -58.42 -1.14 2.02
C ASN A 87 -58.43 0.06 1.06
N GLU A 88 -59.50 0.17 0.29
CA GLU A 88 -59.79 1.23 -0.69
C GLU A 88 -59.80 2.65 -0.06
N THR A 89 -59.86 2.76 1.26
CA THR A 89 -59.89 4.04 1.99
C THR A 89 -58.57 4.81 1.91
N ALA A 90 -57.42 4.15 1.78
CA ALA A 90 -56.14 4.85 1.65
C ALA A 90 -55.99 5.60 0.31
N ALA A 91 -56.67 5.16 -0.75
CA ALA A 91 -56.64 5.80 -2.05
C ALA A 91 -57.36 7.17 -2.06
N ASP A 92 -58.42 7.29 -1.27
CA ASP A 92 -59.21 8.53 -1.16
C ASP A 92 -58.48 9.61 -0.34
N HIS A 93 -57.72 9.22 0.70
CA HIS A 93 -56.87 10.18 1.43
C HIS A 93 -55.73 10.74 0.55
N VAL A 94 -55.19 9.95 -0.39
CA VAL A 94 -54.18 10.41 -1.35
C VAL A 94 -54.76 11.39 -2.36
N LEU A 95 -56.01 11.19 -2.79
CA LEU A 95 -56.71 12.09 -3.71
C LEU A 95 -56.97 13.46 -3.08
N VAL A 96 -57.39 13.52 -1.82
CA VAL A 96 -57.65 14.77 -1.09
C VAL A 96 -56.34 15.55 -0.84
N LEU A 97 -55.27 14.89 -0.40
CA LEU A 97 -53.95 15.54 -0.27
C LEU A 97 -53.39 16.02 -1.62
N SER A 98 -53.69 15.32 -2.71
CA SER A 98 -53.30 15.73 -4.06
C SER A 98 -54.03 16.98 -4.55
N SER A 99 -55.30 17.17 -4.16
CA SER A 99 -56.08 18.35 -4.55
C SER A 99 -55.65 19.58 -3.75
N VAL A 100 -55.40 19.43 -2.44
CA VAL A 100 -54.93 20.52 -1.56
C VAL A 100 -53.53 20.98 -1.96
N THR A 101 -52.61 20.05 -2.27
CA THR A 101 -51.28 20.40 -2.77
C THR A 101 -51.31 21.04 -4.15
N ARG A 102 -52.31 20.72 -4.98
CA ARG A 102 -52.53 21.38 -6.29
C ARG A 102 -53.04 22.81 -6.12
N GLN A 103 -53.99 23.04 -5.22
CA GLN A 103 -54.50 24.38 -4.90
C GLN A 103 -53.42 25.29 -4.28
N LEU A 104 -52.61 24.78 -3.35
CA LEU A 104 -51.46 25.50 -2.79
C LEU A 104 -50.40 25.82 -3.85
N ARG A 105 -50.14 24.89 -4.78
CA ARG A 105 -49.20 25.10 -5.88
C ARG A 105 -49.69 26.15 -6.87
N GLU A 106 -50.99 26.24 -7.12
CA GLU A 106 -51.58 27.27 -7.98
C GLU A 106 -51.62 28.64 -7.31
N SER A 107 -51.91 28.70 -6.00
CA SER A 107 -51.82 29.93 -5.18
C SER A 107 -50.40 30.52 -5.16
N LEU A 108 -49.38 29.68 -4.93
CA LEU A 108 -47.98 30.12 -4.91
C LEU A 108 -47.43 30.48 -6.32
N ARG A 109 -48.10 30.05 -7.40
CA ARG A 109 -47.70 30.36 -8.79
C ARG A 109 -47.96 31.82 -9.16
N CYS A 110 -48.91 32.48 -8.50
CA CYS A 110 -49.29 33.86 -8.80
C CYS A 110 -48.37 34.91 -8.16
N ARG A 111 -47.46 34.54 -7.24
CA ARG A 111 -46.65 35.51 -6.48
C ARG A 111 -45.22 35.76 -6.96
N GLY A 112 -44.74 35.09 -8.01
CA GLY A 112 -43.35 35.23 -8.47
C GLY A 112 -42.28 34.69 -7.50
N GLU A 113 -42.60 34.43 -6.23
CA GLU A 113 -41.71 33.85 -5.22
C GLU A 113 -41.28 32.41 -5.53
N LEU A 114 -42.09 31.66 -6.29
CA LEU A 114 -41.80 30.25 -6.62
C LEU A 114 -40.53 30.08 -7.47
N THR A 115 -40.20 31.05 -8.32
CA THR A 115 -38.97 31.01 -9.15
C THR A 115 -37.73 31.27 -8.31
N PHE A 116 -37.84 32.16 -7.31
CA PHE A 116 -36.77 32.45 -6.36
C PHE A 116 -36.47 31.23 -5.48
N PHE A 117 -37.49 30.58 -4.90
CA PHE A 117 -37.30 29.37 -4.10
C PHE A 117 -36.76 28.20 -4.92
N ALA A 118 -37.19 28.03 -6.18
CA ALA A 118 -36.66 27.00 -7.07
C ALA A 118 -35.17 27.24 -7.41
N SER A 119 -34.79 28.49 -7.67
CA SER A 119 -33.40 28.89 -7.90
C SER A 119 -32.54 28.67 -6.65
N ALA A 120 -32.99 29.15 -5.49
CA ALA A 120 -32.27 28.97 -4.22
C ALA A 120 -32.07 27.50 -3.86
N LYS A 121 -33.09 26.66 -4.05
CA LYS A 121 -33.01 25.20 -3.83
C LYS A 121 -32.04 24.53 -4.81
N LEU A 122 -32.00 24.97 -6.06
CA LEU A 122 -31.04 24.47 -7.05
C LEU A 122 -29.61 24.85 -6.68
N HIS A 123 -29.38 26.10 -6.28
CA HIS A 123 -28.08 26.58 -5.80
C HIS A 123 -27.64 25.82 -4.55
N PHE A 124 -28.52 25.61 -3.57
CA PHE A 124 -28.23 24.83 -2.38
C PHE A 124 -27.81 23.39 -2.71
N HIS A 125 -28.56 22.69 -3.57
CA HIS A 125 -28.19 21.34 -3.98
C HIS A 125 -26.88 21.28 -4.76
N SER A 126 -26.61 22.29 -5.60
CA SER A 126 -25.32 22.43 -6.29
C SER A 126 -24.18 22.58 -5.30
N SER A 127 -24.30 23.51 -4.34
CA SER A 127 -23.28 23.76 -3.31
C SER A 127 -23.02 22.53 -2.43
N VAL A 128 -24.06 21.77 -2.07
CA VAL A 128 -23.90 20.51 -1.32
C VAL A 128 -23.15 19.47 -2.15
N ALA A 129 -23.46 19.33 -3.44
CA ALA A 129 -22.73 18.41 -4.32
C ALA A 129 -21.25 18.80 -4.46
N TRP A 130 -20.96 20.10 -4.59
CA TRP A 130 -19.60 20.63 -4.61
C TRP A 130 -18.85 20.34 -3.31
N LEU A 131 -19.49 20.53 -2.17
CA LEU A 131 -18.91 20.24 -0.86
C LEU A 131 -18.60 18.75 -0.71
N ILE A 132 -19.51 17.87 -1.11
CA ILE A 132 -19.28 16.41 -1.07
C ILE A 132 -18.10 16.03 -1.96
N LEU A 133 -18.03 16.57 -3.17
CA LEU A 133 -16.94 16.28 -4.10
C LEU A 133 -15.59 16.72 -3.53
N TRP A 134 -15.54 17.93 -2.98
CA TRP A 134 -14.32 18.45 -2.35
C TRP A 134 -13.93 17.63 -1.11
N PHE A 135 -14.92 17.21 -0.31
CA PHE A 135 -14.70 16.34 0.83
C PHE A 135 -14.12 14.98 0.42
N VAL A 136 -14.66 14.33 -0.62
CA VAL A 136 -14.12 13.04 -1.12
C VAL A 136 -12.70 13.21 -1.64
N PHE A 137 -12.44 14.28 -2.40
CA PHE A 137 -11.10 14.61 -2.90
C PHE A 137 -10.12 14.82 -1.75
N ALA A 138 -10.47 15.63 -0.76
CA ALA A 138 -9.64 15.91 0.41
C ALA A 138 -9.39 14.65 1.24
N LEU A 139 -10.43 13.82 1.44
CA LEU A 139 -10.33 12.57 2.18
C LEU A 139 -9.39 11.58 1.48
N GLN A 140 -9.60 11.32 0.19
CA GLN A 140 -8.73 10.42 -0.59
C GLN A 140 -7.30 10.95 -0.67
N GLY A 141 -7.13 12.26 -0.90
CA GLY A 141 -5.82 12.90 -0.91
C GLY A 141 -5.09 12.79 0.43
N PHE A 142 -5.79 13.00 1.55
CA PHE A 142 -5.23 12.86 2.90
C PHE A 142 -4.84 11.41 3.20
N ILE A 143 -5.69 10.44 2.87
CA ILE A 143 -5.39 9.01 3.05
C ILE A 143 -4.15 8.64 2.22
N LEU A 144 -4.09 9.05 0.95
CA LEU A 144 -2.93 8.78 0.08
C LEU A 144 -1.65 9.44 0.60
N PHE A 145 -1.74 10.68 1.07
CA PHE A 145 -0.61 11.37 1.68
C PHE A 145 -0.10 10.63 2.91
N LYS A 146 -0.99 10.19 3.80
CA LYS A 146 -0.63 9.40 4.98
C LYS A 146 -0.11 8.01 4.63
N LEU A 147 -0.69 7.37 3.63
CA LEU A 147 -0.21 6.08 3.13
C LEU A 147 1.22 6.22 2.61
N ARG A 148 1.51 7.26 1.82
CA ARG A 148 2.85 7.55 1.32
C ARG A 148 3.84 7.85 2.45
N ASP A 149 3.44 8.66 3.42
CA ASP A 149 4.28 9.02 4.58
C ASP A 149 4.67 7.77 5.38
N ILE A 150 3.69 6.91 5.68
CA ILE A 150 3.91 5.62 6.35
C ILE A 150 4.79 4.71 5.48
N THR A 151 4.47 4.58 4.19
CA THR A 151 5.21 3.70 3.28
C THR A 151 6.66 4.12 3.17
N SER A 152 6.91 5.41 2.92
CA SER A 152 8.25 5.99 2.83
C SER A 152 9.02 5.85 4.14
N TYR A 153 8.34 5.94 5.28
CA TYR A 153 8.96 5.73 6.58
C TYR A 153 9.39 4.28 6.77
N TYR A 154 8.55 3.29 6.44
CA TYR A 154 8.90 1.88 6.65
C TYR A 154 9.86 1.32 5.59
N SER A 155 9.59 1.55 4.30
CA SER A 155 10.38 0.98 3.19
C SER A 155 11.73 1.66 3.04
N GLY A 156 11.73 3.00 3.13
CA GLY A 156 12.93 3.82 2.98
C GLY A 156 13.88 3.62 4.15
N ASP A 157 13.36 3.61 5.39
CA ASP A 157 14.20 3.54 6.58
C ASP A 157 14.87 2.16 6.73
N PHE A 158 14.15 1.06 6.49
CA PHE A 158 14.75 -0.27 6.61
C PHE A 158 15.87 -0.50 5.58
N THR A 159 15.57 -0.30 4.30
CA THR A 159 16.55 -0.52 3.22
C THR A 159 17.72 0.47 3.30
N ALA A 160 17.46 1.74 3.64
CA ALA A 160 18.53 2.73 3.82
C ALA A 160 19.38 2.45 5.06
N LYS A 161 18.80 1.96 6.16
CA LYS A 161 19.54 1.53 7.35
C LYS A 161 20.39 0.30 7.09
N LEU A 162 19.93 -0.64 6.25
CA LEU A 162 20.70 -1.85 5.96
C LEU A 162 21.74 -1.62 4.85
N VAL A 163 21.35 -1.13 3.69
CA VAL A 163 22.16 -1.11 2.44
C VAL A 163 22.50 0.31 1.97
N GLY A 164 22.02 1.36 2.65
CA GLY A 164 22.20 2.75 2.21
C GLY A 164 23.68 3.17 2.05
N GLU A 165 23.97 3.86 0.96
CA GLU A 165 25.33 4.24 0.57
C GLU A 165 26.05 5.12 1.60
N GLU A 166 25.33 5.97 2.36
CA GLU A 166 25.91 6.81 3.42
C GLU A 166 25.60 6.37 4.85
N ARG A 167 24.44 5.73 5.09
CA ARG A 167 23.97 5.37 6.45
C ARG A 167 23.73 3.87 6.68
N GLY A 168 23.88 3.07 5.64
CA GLY A 168 23.73 1.62 5.69
C GLY A 168 24.75 0.98 6.64
N VAL A 169 24.29 -0.05 7.34
CA VAL A 169 25.12 -0.92 8.17
C VAL A 169 26.00 -1.83 7.31
N CYS A 170 25.49 -2.23 6.15
CA CYS A 170 26.20 -2.98 5.13
C CYS A 170 26.60 -2.09 3.95
N ALA A 171 27.81 -2.28 3.46
CA ALA A 171 28.29 -1.69 2.21
C ALA A 171 28.52 -2.78 1.16
N ASN A 172 28.11 -2.52 -0.08
CA ASN A 172 28.50 -3.37 -1.21
C ASN A 172 29.95 -3.05 -1.57
N VAL A 173 30.84 -4.00 -1.31
CA VAL A 173 32.28 -3.89 -1.59
C VAL A 173 32.67 -4.55 -2.91
N GLY A 174 31.69 -4.98 -3.73
CA GLY A 174 31.96 -5.63 -5.03
C GLY A 174 32.78 -4.78 -6.00
N HIS A 175 32.78 -3.45 -5.83
CA HIS A 175 33.60 -2.52 -6.61
C HIS A 175 35.01 -2.30 -6.03
N LEU A 176 35.26 -2.65 -4.77
CA LEU A 176 36.56 -2.51 -4.14
C LEU A 176 37.43 -3.70 -4.55
N LYS A 177 38.56 -3.40 -5.17
CA LYS A 177 39.61 -4.39 -5.47
C LYS A 177 40.27 -4.75 -4.13
N THR A 178 39.77 -5.78 -3.47
CA THR A 178 40.37 -6.25 -2.21
C THR A 178 41.64 -7.05 -2.48
N ASP A 179 42.65 -6.92 -1.64
CA ASP A 179 43.89 -7.70 -1.68
C ASP A 179 43.68 -9.22 -1.53
N LEU A 180 42.45 -9.65 -1.18
CA LEU A 180 42.09 -11.02 -0.87
C LEU A 180 42.16 -12.01 -2.03
N ASP A 181 42.36 -11.56 -3.27
CA ASP A 181 42.87 -12.37 -4.38
C ASP A 181 42.86 -11.48 -5.64
N ALA A 182 44.02 -10.97 -6.07
CA ALA A 182 44.12 -10.17 -7.30
C ALA A 182 43.61 -10.91 -8.55
N ASN A 183 43.43 -12.23 -8.46
CA ASN A 183 43.03 -13.12 -9.56
C ASN A 183 41.60 -13.70 -9.43
N ALA A 184 40.91 -13.54 -8.30
CA ALA A 184 39.55 -14.05 -8.14
C ALA A 184 38.53 -12.95 -8.48
N LEU A 185 37.80 -13.10 -9.59
CA LEU A 185 36.62 -12.27 -9.84
C LEU A 185 35.61 -12.49 -8.71
N LEU A 186 35.49 -11.50 -7.82
CA LEU A 186 34.44 -11.49 -6.81
C LEU A 186 33.07 -11.46 -7.53
N PRO A 187 32.06 -12.17 -7.01
CA PRO A 187 30.71 -12.00 -7.52
C PRO A 187 30.29 -10.53 -7.35
N PRO A 188 29.44 -9.98 -8.23
CA PRO A 188 29.16 -8.54 -8.32
C PRO A 188 28.47 -7.92 -7.08
N ALA A 189 28.18 -8.70 -6.03
CA ALA A 189 27.49 -8.25 -4.83
C ALA A 189 28.09 -8.89 -3.57
N VAL A 190 29.32 -8.50 -3.20
CA VAL A 190 29.88 -8.89 -1.89
C VAL A 190 29.57 -7.79 -0.88
N TRP A 191 29.06 -8.17 0.29
CA TRP A 191 28.63 -7.28 1.35
C TRP A 191 29.61 -7.33 2.52
N SER A 192 30.06 -6.16 2.98
CA SER A 192 30.70 -5.99 4.28
C SER A 192 29.70 -5.34 5.23
N CYS A 193 29.34 -6.05 6.30
CA CYS A 193 28.39 -5.57 7.31
C CYS A 193 29.03 -5.42 8.70
N ALA A 194 30.35 -5.56 8.78
CA ALA A 194 31.09 -5.34 10.01
C ALA A 194 31.07 -3.84 10.37
N PRO A 195 31.09 -3.49 11.67
CA PRO A 195 31.25 -2.10 12.09
C PRO A 195 32.47 -1.48 11.40
N PRO A 196 32.35 -0.30 10.76
CA PRO A 196 33.44 0.28 9.97
C PRO A 196 34.78 0.36 10.70
N PRO A 197 34.86 0.72 12.00
CA PRO A 197 36.13 0.69 12.72
C PRO A 197 36.76 -0.71 12.76
N LEU A 198 35.96 -1.75 12.95
CA LEU A 198 36.43 -3.13 13.04
C LEU A 198 36.77 -3.73 11.68
N ASP A 199 35.99 -3.41 10.64
CA ASP A 199 36.32 -3.85 9.27
C ASP A 199 37.61 -3.19 8.79
N TYR A 200 37.78 -1.90 9.07
CA TYR A 200 38.99 -1.16 8.75
C TYR A 200 40.19 -1.71 9.53
N ALA A 201 40.05 -1.88 10.84
CA ALA A 201 41.07 -2.47 11.69
C ALA A 201 41.50 -3.86 11.21
N SER A 202 40.56 -4.69 10.73
CA SER A 202 40.89 -6.05 10.30
C SER A 202 41.96 -6.13 9.18
N HIS A 203 42.31 -5.01 8.54
CA HIS A 203 43.35 -4.91 7.52
C HIS A 203 44.46 -3.93 7.94
N TRP A 204 45.60 -4.46 8.42
CA TRP A 204 46.76 -3.64 8.77
C TRP A 204 47.25 -2.74 7.63
N SER A 205 47.24 -3.27 6.40
CA SER A 205 47.66 -2.52 5.20
C SER A 205 46.82 -1.26 4.94
N ASN A 206 45.60 -1.22 5.46
CA ASN A 206 44.77 -0.02 5.39
C ASN A 206 45.15 0.95 6.51
N LEU A 207 45.50 0.47 7.70
CA LEU A 207 45.89 1.32 8.83
C LEU A 207 47.20 2.06 8.56
N ASP A 208 48.19 1.35 8.02
CA ASP A 208 49.57 1.79 7.78
C ASP A 208 49.72 2.27 6.33
N THR A 209 49.24 3.49 6.08
CA THR A 209 49.14 4.06 4.73
C THR A 209 50.50 4.40 4.12
N ASN A 210 51.49 4.71 4.96
CA ASN A 210 52.85 5.03 4.52
C ASN A 210 53.77 3.79 4.51
N GLN A 211 53.29 2.63 4.98
CA GLN A 211 54.01 1.36 5.05
C GLN A 211 55.27 1.42 5.92
N ASP A 212 55.30 2.29 6.94
CA ASP A 212 56.43 2.43 7.85
C ASP A 212 56.40 1.40 9.00
N GLY A 213 55.37 0.56 9.05
CA GLY A 213 55.19 -0.47 10.06
C GLY A 213 54.65 0.07 11.38
N VAL A 214 54.20 1.32 11.43
CA VAL A 214 53.47 1.86 12.57
C VAL A 214 52.18 2.52 12.10
N TRP A 215 51.12 2.39 12.86
CA TRP A 215 49.90 3.15 12.65
C TRP A 215 49.96 4.38 13.54
N SER A 216 49.88 5.58 12.94
CA SER A 216 49.96 6.86 13.65
C SER A 216 48.63 7.60 13.68
N LEU A 217 48.47 8.53 14.63
CA LEU A 217 47.26 9.38 14.71
C LEU A 217 47.04 10.17 13.42
N SER A 218 48.11 10.67 12.79
CA SER A 218 48.03 11.42 11.53
C SER A 218 47.49 10.57 10.38
N GLU A 219 47.82 9.28 10.34
CA GLU A 219 47.26 8.37 9.34
C GLU A 219 45.81 8.06 9.66
N ALA A 220 45.48 7.83 10.93
CA ALA A 220 44.11 7.65 11.36
C ALA A 220 43.22 8.86 11.00
N GLU A 221 43.71 10.09 11.15
CA GLU A 221 43.02 11.31 10.71
C GLU A 221 42.96 11.46 9.18
N ALA A 222 44.02 11.06 8.47
CA ALA A 222 44.04 11.07 7.01
C ALA A 222 43.01 10.08 6.45
N THR A 223 42.92 8.90 7.04
CA THR A 223 41.89 7.91 6.74
C THR A 223 40.51 8.45 7.04
N ASP A 224 40.28 9.16 8.14
CA ASP A 224 38.96 9.73 8.40
C ASP A 224 38.53 10.78 7.38
N LYS A 225 39.49 11.45 6.72
CA LYS A 225 39.20 12.35 5.59
C LYS A 225 38.85 11.60 4.31
N THR A 226 39.45 10.44 4.07
CA THR A 226 39.19 9.64 2.85
C THR A 226 37.99 8.71 3.01
N LEU A 227 37.77 8.19 4.22
CA LEU A 227 36.74 7.24 4.62
C LEU A 227 36.05 7.74 5.90
N PRO A 228 35.16 8.74 5.81
CA PRO A 228 34.49 9.36 6.96
C PRO A 228 33.73 8.39 7.87
N ARG A 229 33.38 7.20 7.36
CA ARG A 229 32.71 6.14 8.12
C ARG A 229 33.64 5.36 9.04
N SER A 230 34.93 5.27 8.73
CA SER A 230 35.87 4.42 9.46
C SER A 230 36.07 4.89 10.90
N LYS A 231 36.03 6.22 11.14
CA LYS A 231 36.32 6.82 12.45
C LYS A 231 37.60 6.26 13.05
N SER A 232 38.62 6.11 12.20
CA SER A 232 39.91 5.52 12.54
C SER A 232 40.63 6.29 13.63
N SER A 233 40.53 7.63 13.67
CA SER A 233 41.12 8.43 14.76
C SER A 233 40.50 8.09 16.11
N LEU A 234 39.17 7.95 16.17
CA LEU A 234 38.47 7.56 17.40
C LEU A 234 38.88 6.15 17.84
N LEU A 235 38.99 5.21 16.90
CA LEU A 235 39.45 3.85 17.19
C LEU A 235 40.89 3.86 17.72
N PHE A 236 41.76 4.64 17.09
CA PHE A 236 43.16 4.81 17.46
C PHE A 236 43.29 5.34 18.90
N GLU A 237 42.59 6.43 19.21
CA GLU A 237 42.56 7.03 20.53
C GLU A 237 42.00 6.07 21.59
N HIS A 238 40.91 5.37 21.26
CA HIS A 238 40.29 4.41 22.18
C HIS A 238 41.23 3.23 22.49
N PHE A 239 41.90 2.70 21.47
CA PHE A 239 42.88 1.62 21.64
C PHE A 239 44.05 2.05 22.52
N LEU A 240 44.67 3.19 22.22
CA LEU A 240 45.80 3.71 23.02
C LEU A 240 45.40 4.13 24.43
N GLY A 241 44.23 4.76 24.58
CA GLY A 241 43.68 5.12 25.89
C GLY A 241 43.50 3.88 26.77
N LYS A 242 43.07 2.77 26.18
CA LYS A 242 42.93 1.52 26.92
C LYS A 242 44.22 0.78 27.20
N ILE A 243 45.21 0.79 26.31
CA ILE A 243 46.55 0.28 26.64
C ILE A 243 47.13 1.08 27.82
N ARG A 244 46.91 2.40 27.84
CA ARG A 244 47.31 3.28 28.94
C ARG A 244 46.58 2.96 30.26
N ASP A 245 45.30 2.59 30.18
CA ASP A 245 44.50 2.16 31.35
C ASP A 245 44.92 0.78 31.88
N GLN A 246 45.38 -0.14 31.01
CA GLN A 246 45.90 -1.47 31.37
C GLN A 246 47.30 -1.41 31.99
N LYS A 247 47.52 -0.42 32.87
CA LYS A 247 48.67 -0.29 33.77
C LYS A 247 48.74 -1.49 34.71
N ASN A 248 49.23 -2.61 34.20
CA ASN A 248 49.81 -3.64 35.05
C ASN A 248 51.29 -3.30 35.21
N PRO A 249 51.70 -2.71 36.35
CA PRO A 249 53.02 -2.10 36.53
C PRO A 249 54.17 -3.11 36.43
N ASP A 250 53.91 -4.40 36.58
CA ASP A 250 54.97 -5.38 36.83
C ASP A 250 55.61 -5.98 35.56
N THR A 251 54.99 -5.93 34.37
CA THR A 251 55.58 -6.59 33.17
C THR A 251 55.24 -5.99 31.79
N GLY A 252 54.14 -5.24 31.63
CA GLY A 252 53.69 -4.79 30.31
C GLY A 252 54.01 -3.34 29.96
N GLU A 253 53.96 -2.44 30.94
CA GLU A 253 53.89 -0.99 30.69
C GLU A 253 55.12 -0.43 29.98
N LYS A 254 56.34 -0.77 30.44
CA LYS A 254 57.59 -0.27 29.85
C LYS A 254 57.78 -0.73 28.40
N MET A 255 57.39 -1.97 28.09
CA MET A 255 57.50 -2.51 26.75
C MET A 255 56.56 -1.76 25.79
N TRP A 256 55.33 -1.51 26.22
CA TRP A 256 54.36 -0.75 25.42
C TRP A 256 54.75 0.70 25.28
N GLU A 257 55.23 1.35 26.34
CA GLU A 257 55.63 2.76 26.29
C GLU A 257 56.80 2.98 25.32
N GLU A 258 57.79 2.08 25.31
CA GLU A 258 58.92 2.14 24.38
C GLU A 258 58.49 1.85 22.93
N GLN A 259 57.70 0.78 22.72
CA GLN A 259 57.27 0.37 21.38
C GLN A 259 56.26 1.35 20.74
N SER A 260 55.38 1.94 21.54
CA SER A 260 54.37 2.91 21.08
C SER A 260 54.88 4.35 21.02
N LYS A 261 56.18 4.57 21.29
CA LYS A 261 56.80 5.90 21.40
C LYS A 261 55.96 6.83 22.29
N GLN A 262 55.74 6.42 23.54
CA GLN A 262 54.89 7.12 24.51
C GLN A 262 53.41 7.20 24.09
N PHE A 263 52.84 6.11 23.56
CA PHE A 263 51.45 6.02 23.13
C PHE A 263 51.09 7.05 22.04
N THR A 264 52.00 7.26 21.09
CA THR A 264 51.77 8.12 19.92
C THR A 264 51.58 7.32 18.63
N VAL A 265 52.04 6.06 18.62
CA VAL A 265 51.92 5.14 17.49
C VAL A 265 51.58 3.73 17.98
N ILE A 266 50.95 2.94 17.13
CA ILE A 266 50.71 1.50 17.36
C ILE A 266 51.64 0.76 16.39
N PRO A 267 52.65 0.01 16.85
CA PRO A 267 53.53 -0.71 15.94
C PRO A 267 52.87 -1.95 15.33
N LYS A 268 53.25 -2.30 14.10
CA LYS A 268 52.75 -3.48 13.39
C LYS A 268 52.99 -4.75 14.17
N GLU A 269 54.13 -4.88 14.84
CA GLU A 269 54.47 -6.06 15.64
C GLU A 269 53.54 -6.22 16.85
N ALA A 270 53.06 -5.11 17.41
CA ALA A 270 52.05 -5.14 18.46
C ALA A 270 50.70 -5.66 17.94
N TYR A 271 50.40 -5.41 16.66
CA TYR A 271 49.12 -5.73 16.03
C TYR A 271 49.09 -7.08 15.29
N VAL A 272 50.21 -7.46 14.66
CA VAL A 272 50.36 -8.61 13.73
C VAL A 272 51.39 -9.63 14.23
N GLY A 273 52.22 -9.28 15.21
CA GLY A 273 53.33 -10.12 15.68
C GLY A 273 52.96 -11.51 16.18
N ASP A 274 53.96 -12.39 16.28
CA ASP A 274 53.81 -13.84 16.50
C ASP A 274 53.62 -14.24 17.98
N LYS A 275 53.61 -13.27 18.90
CA LYS A 275 53.48 -13.56 20.33
C LYS A 275 52.03 -13.86 20.68
N ALA A 276 51.80 -14.77 21.63
CA ALA A 276 50.47 -15.24 22.05
C ALA A 276 49.47 -14.12 22.41
N LEU A 277 49.93 -12.94 22.79
CA LEU A 277 49.09 -11.76 23.06
C LEU A 277 48.47 -11.18 21.77
N THR A 278 49.15 -11.33 20.65
CA THR A 278 48.84 -10.73 19.35
C THR A 278 47.96 -11.64 18.49
N LEU A 279 48.12 -12.96 18.59
CA LEU A 279 47.15 -13.96 18.10
C LEU A 279 45.76 -13.72 18.71
N LEU A 280 45.74 -13.42 20.00
CA LEU A 280 44.51 -13.06 20.72
C LEU A 280 43.85 -11.80 20.11
N GLN A 281 44.62 -10.81 19.67
CA GLN A 281 44.09 -9.55 19.13
C GLN A 281 43.52 -9.68 17.72
N LYS A 282 44.22 -10.36 16.80
CA LYS A 282 43.73 -10.55 15.42
C LYS A 282 42.44 -11.37 15.41
N ASP A 283 42.43 -12.47 16.15
CA ASP A 283 41.28 -13.37 16.23
C ASP A 283 40.11 -12.71 16.97
N MET A 284 40.40 -11.90 18.01
CA MET A 284 39.37 -11.09 18.66
C MET A 284 38.73 -10.08 17.71
N LEU A 285 39.51 -9.32 16.93
CA LEU A 285 38.94 -8.33 16.02
C LEU A 285 38.04 -8.96 14.96
N ILE A 286 38.40 -10.16 14.50
CA ILE A 286 37.57 -10.96 13.60
C ILE A 286 36.28 -11.42 14.32
N LEU A 287 36.39 -11.93 15.55
CA LEU A 287 35.24 -12.32 16.37
C LEU A 287 34.36 -11.13 16.76
N CYS A 288 34.91 -9.93 16.89
CA CYS A 288 34.15 -8.71 17.15
C CYS A 288 33.37 -8.21 15.94
N GLN A 289 33.52 -8.82 14.76
CA GLN A 289 32.55 -8.62 13.68
C GLN A 289 31.23 -9.33 13.98
N VAL A 290 31.22 -10.28 14.92
CA VAL A 290 30.02 -10.91 15.45
C VAL A 290 29.37 -9.93 16.44
N LEU A 291 28.19 -9.43 16.07
CA LEU A 291 27.44 -8.46 16.88
C LEU A 291 26.60 -9.12 17.97
N ASP A 292 26.35 -10.42 17.86
CA ASP A 292 25.54 -11.17 18.80
C ASP A 292 26.27 -12.44 19.23
N ALA A 293 26.57 -12.57 20.52
CA ALA A 293 27.25 -13.74 21.06
C ALA A 293 26.55 -15.07 20.72
N ARG A 294 25.22 -15.07 20.51
CA ARG A 294 24.47 -16.26 20.12
C ARG A 294 24.88 -16.82 18.77
N LEU A 295 25.49 -16.02 17.90
CA LEU A 295 26.04 -16.46 16.62
C LEU A 295 27.32 -17.29 16.74
N CYS A 296 27.97 -17.31 17.91
CA CYS A 296 29.13 -18.17 18.15
C CYS A 296 28.82 -19.65 17.91
N SER A 297 27.57 -20.07 18.12
CA SER A 297 27.16 -21.44 17.83
C SER A 297 27.04 -21.73 16.32
N ASN A 298 26.66 -20.73 15.52
CA ASN A 298 26.68 -20.84 14.05
C ASN A 298 28.13 -20.93 13.54
N LEU A 299 29.03 -20.09 14.08
CA LEU A 299 30.46 -20.16 13.74
C LEU A 299 31.10 -21.51 14.08
N GLU A 300 30.65 -22.16 15.17
CA GLU A 300 31.10 -23.52 15.50
C GLU A 300 30.55 -24.56 14.53
N LEU A 301 29.28 -24.44 14.12
CA LEU A 301 28.67 -25.31 13.11
C LEU A 301 29.39 -25.22 11.76
N ASP A 302 29.84 -24.02 11.40
CA ASP A 302 30.62 -23.77 10.18
C ASP A 302 32.11 -24.14 10.33
N GLY A 303 32.53 -24.57 11.52
CA GLY A 303 33.91 -24.98 11.82
C GLY A 303 34.90 -23.82 12.00
N HIS A 304 34.43 -22.58 12.05
CA HIS A 304 35.26 -21.38 12.16
C HIS A 304 35.90 -21.21 13.55
N LEU A 305 35.28 -21.73 14.62
CA LEU A 305 35.84 -21.59 15.97
C LEU A 305 36.96 -22.59 16.29
N ARG A 306 37.04 -23.72 15.57
CA ARG A 306 38.07 -24.74 15.77
C ARG A 306 39.50 -24.21 15.59
N PRO A 307 39.83 -23.46 14.51
CA PRO A 307 41.15 -22.86 14.35
C PRO A 307 41.45 -21.74 15.36
N LEU A 308 40.42 -21.03 15.84
CA LEU A 308 40.57 -19.91 16.78
C LEU A 308 40.81 -20.39 18.23
N PHE A 309 40.29 -21.56 18.59
CA PHE A 309 40.38 -22.11 19.94
C PHE A 309 40.89 -23.56 19.93
N PRO A 310 42.13 -23.82 19.49
CA PRO A 310 42.67 -25.17 19.39
C PRO A 310 42.71 -25.91 20.73
N ASP A 311 42.87 -25.18 21.84
CA ASP A 311 42.94 -25.75 23.20
C ASP A 311 41.58 -26.28 23.70
N ALA A 312 40.48 -25.75 23.18
CA ALA A 312 39.14 -26.14 23.62
C ALA A 312 38.68 -27.35 22.80
N LYS A 313 38.78 -28.55 23.39
CA LYS A 313 38.47 -29.82 22.71
C LYS A 313 36.99 -29.95 22.33
N HIS A 314 36.09 -29.51 23.20
CA HIS A 314 34.65 -29.65 22.99
C HIS A 314 34.03 -28.42 22.30
N PRO A 315 33.08 -28.61 21.35
CA PRO A 315 32.34 -27.50 20.71
C PRO A 315 31.72 -26.53 21.71
N SER A 316 31.14 -27.03 22.80
CA SER A 316 30.53 -26.21 23.85
C SER A 316 31.53 -25.27 24.54
N GLN A 317 32.78 -25.69 24.72
CA GLN A 317 33.83 -24.86 25.31
C GLN A 317 34.27 -23.75 24.34
N ARG A 318 34.36 -24.05 23.04
CA ARG A 318 34.67 -23.05 22.01
C ARG A 318 33.56 -22.00 21.89
N ILE A 319 32.31 -22.45 21.87
CA ILE A 319 31.15 -21.56 21.88
C ILE A 319 31.16 -20.67 23.12
N ALA A 320 31.35 -21.25 24.32
CA ALA A 320 31.38 -20.48 25.56
C ALA A 320 32.52 -19.43 25.58
N LYS A 321 33.72 -19.80 25.10
CA LYS A 321 34.85 -18.86 24.96
C LYS A 321 34.54 -17.74 23.97
N CYS A 322 33.96 -18.06 22.82
CA CYS A 322 33.53 -17.06 21.84
C CYS A 322 32.46 -16.12 22.42
N GLU A 323 31.45 -16.67 23.10
CA GLU A 323 30.39 -15.87 23.73
C GLU A 323 30.94 -14.92 24.79
N ASP A 324 31.88 -15.41 25.60
CA ASP A 324 32.55 -14.60 26.62
C ASP A 324 33.35 -13.47 25.98
N LEU A 325 34.15 -13.75 24.95
CA LEU A 325 34.92 -12.74 24.21
C LEU A 325 34.02 -11.69 23.55
N VAL A 326 32.96 -12.11 22.87
CA VAL A 326 32.02 -11.19 22.21
C VAL A 326 31.35 -10.28 23.24
N LYS A 327 30.92 -10.82 24.39
CA LYS A 327 30.24 -10.03 25.44
C LYS A 327 31.18 -9.11 26.21
N SER A 328 32.39 -9.56 26.52
CA SER A 328 33.28 -8.85 27.45
C SER A 328 34.35 -8.01 26.76
N HIS A 329 34.85 -8.43 25.59
CA HIS A 329 35.99 -7.79 24.93
C HIS A 329 35.58 -6.96 23.70
N CYS A 330 34.49 -7.28 23.00
CA CYS A 330 34.15 -6.52 21.79
C CYS A 330 33.56 -5.14 22.07
N ASP A 331 32.79 -5.01 23.16
CA ASP A 331 32.42 -3.70 23.71
C ASP A 331 33.65 -2.86 24.07
N PHE A 332 34.71 -3.53 24.52
CA PHE A 332 35.97 -2.88 24.85
C PHE A 332 36.69 -2.38 23.59
N PHE A 333 36.77 -3.14 22.50
CA PHE A 333 37.46 -2.67 21.28
C PHE A 333 36.65 -1.68 20.45
N GLY A 334 35.36 -1.92 20.29
CA GLY A 334 34.52 -1.11 19.41
C GLY A 334 33.76 0.03 20.10
N GLY A 335 33.83 0.11 21.44
CA GLY A 335 33.26 1.20 22.23
C GLY A 335 31.75 1.40 21.99
N GLU A 336 31.31 2.66 22.08
CA GLU A 336 29.90 3.04 21.87
C GLU A 336 29.41 2.77 20.43
N THR A 337 30.31 2.80 19.45
CA THR A 337 29.98 2.45 18.06
C THR A 337 29.54 1.00 17.96
N TYR A 338 30.28 0.08 18.57
CA TYR A 338 29.93 -1.35 18.57
C TYR A 338 28.61 -1.62 19.29
N LYS A 339 28.37 -1.01 20.46
CA LYS A 339 27.08 -1.11 21.15
C LYS A 339 25.92 -0.62 20.28
N THR A 340 26.11 0.49 19.56
CA THR A 340 25.11 0.99 18.61
C THR A 340 24.83 -0.02 17.50
N TYR A 341 25.85 -0.71 16.99
CA TYR A 341 25.70 -1.77 16.00
C TYR A 341 25.00 -3.01 16.57
N GLN A 342 25.26 -3.38 17.83
CA GLN A 342 24.53 -4.48 18.49
C GLN A 342 23.03 -4.17 18.63
N VAL A 343 22.67 -2.94 19.01
CA VAL A 343 21.27 -2.50 19.08
C VAL A 343 20.62 -2.57 17.70
N ARG A 344 21.29 -2.01 16.67
CA ARG A 344 20.81 -2.09 15.28
C ARG A 344 20.70 -3.52 14.76
N HIS A 345 21.60 -4.40 15.18
CA HIS A 345 21.51 -5.82 14.86
C HIS A 345 20.22 -6.44 15.42
N GLY A 346 19.89 -6.16 16.67
CA GLY A 346 18.60 -6.58 17.26
C GLY A 346 17.38 -6.00 16.51
N GLU A 347 17.42 -4.72 16.13
CA GLU A 347 16.33 -4.06 15.41
C GLU A 347 16.12 -4.60 13.99
N LEU A 348 17.19 -4.85 13.24
CA LEU A 348 17.12 -5.24 11.83
C LEU A 348 16.96 -6.75 11.64
N CYS A 349 17.55 -7.57 12.50
CA CYS A 349 17.47 -9.04 12.39
C CYS A 349 16.18 -9.61 13.00
N GLY A 350 15.55 -8.85 13.90
CA GLY A 350 14.32 -9.26 14.59
C GLY A 350 14.57 -10.28 15.69
N GLU A 351 13.51 -11.00 16.08
CA GLU A 351 13.59 -12.04 17.10
C GLU A 351 14.39 -13.24 16.61
N TYR A 352 15.04 -13.94 17.52
CA TYR A 352 15.82 -15.13 17.19
C TYR A 352 15.13 -16.39 17.71
N GLN A 353 15.29 -17.47 16.96
CA GLN A 353 14.89 -18.81 17.34
C GLN A 353 16.14 -19.68 17.42
N ILE A 354 16.26 -20.46 18.50
CA ILE A 354 17.32 -21.44 18.65
C ILE A 354 16.81 -22.77 18.12
N ARG A 355 17.39 -23.25 17.01
CA ARG A 355 17.15 -24.59 16.51
C ARG A 355 18.21 -25.53 17.06
N GLN A 356 17.81 -26.55 17.79
CA GLN A 356 18.75 -27.58 18.24
C GLN A 356 18.97 -28.58 17.10
N ILE A 357 20.22 -28.70 16.64
CA ILE A 357 20.62 -29.71 15.65
C ILE A 357 20.97 -30.98 16.44
N VAL A 358 20.15 -32.01 16.26
CA VAL A 358 20.33 -33.31 16.92
C VAL A 358 21.45 -34.08 16.20
N GLY A 359 22.64 -34.11 16.82
CA GLY A 359 23.82 -34.85 16.37
C GLY A 359 24.78 -35.14 17.54
N ASN A 360 25.98 -35.69 17.27
CA ASN A 360 26.99 -36.14 18.26
C ASN A 360 27.57 -35.06 19.21
N GLY A 361 26.95 -33.89 19.24
CA GLY A 361 27.10 -32.85 20.23
C GLY A 361 25.96 -31.89 19.95
N ALA A 362 24.93 -31.86 20.80
CA ALA A 362 23.76 -31.00 20.60
C ALA A 362 24.20 -29.53 20.44
N MET A 363 24.25 -29.08 19.18
CA MET A 363 24.63 -27.72 18.84
C MET A 363 23.37 -26.90 18.58
N ARG A 364 23.45 -25.61 18.89
CA ARG A 364 22.38 -24.65 18.74
C ARG A 364 22.65 -23.84 17.48
N GLU A 365 21.66 -23.66 16.62
CA GLU A 365 21.72 -22.74 15.50
C GLU A 365 20.83 -21.54 15.85
N ALA A 366 21.40 -20.34 15.85
CA ALA A 366 20.64 -19.11 16.02
C ALA A 366 20.10 -18.67 14.65
N GLN A 367 18.77 -18.65 14.51
CA GLN A 367 18.08 -18.20 13.31
C GLN A 367 17.29 -16.93 13.62
N PHE A 368 17.50 -15.88 12.85
CA PHE A 368 16.82 -14.59 13.02
C PHE A 368 15.56 -14.52 12.15
N SER A 369 14.46 -13.99 12.69
CA SER A 369 13.14 -14.00 12.06
C SER A 369 13.15 -13.31 10.70
N GLU A 370 13.84 -12.18 10.57
CA GLU A 370 13.92 -11.47 9.31
C GLU A 370 14.78 -12.22 8.29
N VAL A 371 15.86 -12.88 8.71
CA VAL A 371 16.66 -13.73 7.81
C VAL A 371 15.83 -14.88 7.28
N VAL A 372 15.07 -15.55 8.15
CA VAL A 372 14.15 -16.63 7.75
C VAL A 372 13.11 -16.08 6.80
N ARG A 373 12.49 -14.94 7.09
CA ARG A 373 11.50 -14.29 6.22
C ARG A 373 12.04 -14.05 4.81
N TYR A 374 13.26 -13.54 4.66
CA TYR A 374 13.82 -13.22 3.34
C TYR A 374 14.42 -14.42 2.60
N ASN A 375 15.11 -15.32 3.33
CA ASN A 375 15.95 -16.38 2.76
C ASN A 375 15.39 -17.80 2.92
N ASN A 376 14.18 -17.99 3.45
CA ASN A 376 13.58 -19.32 3.47
C ASN A 376 13.42 -19.86 2.04
N LYS A 377 13.87 -21.09 1.82
CA LYS A 377 13.84 -21.75 0.50
C LYS A 377 12.42 -22.02 0.00
N VAL A 378 11.45 -22.13 0.91
CA VAL A 378 10.07 -22.51 0.58
C VAL A 378 9.18 -21.30 0.35
N ASP A 379 9.19 -20.35 1.28
CA ASP A 379 8.28 -19.21 1.36
C ASP A 379 9.00 -17.87 1.55
N GLY A 380 10.31 -17.83 1.36
CA GLY A 380 11.09 -16.60 1.51
C GLY A 380 10.77 -15.57 0.43
N VAL A 381 10.97 -14.29 0.76
CA VAL A 381 10.74 -13.13 -0.14
C VAL A 381 11.52 -13.23 -1.46
N THR A 382 12.68 -13.90 -1.44
CA THR A 382 13.53 -14.09 -2.62
C THR A 382 13.12 -15.26 -3.51
N THR A 383 12.11 -16.04 -3.11
CA THR A 383 11.65 -17.20 -3.89
C THR A 383 10.85 -16.78 -5.11
N ILE A 384 10.89 -17.61 -6.16
CA ILE A 384 10.05 -17.44 -7.35
C ILE A 384 8.58 -17.50 -6.97
N THR A 385 8.21 -18.33 -5.98
CA THR A 385 6.85 -18.43 -5.44
C THR A 385 6.35 -17.08 -4.94
N PHE A 386 7.12 -16.39 -4.11
CA PHE A 386 6.79 -15.04 -3.64
C PHE A 386 6.72 -14.04 -4.80
N SER A 387 7.68 -14.07 -5.74
CA SER A 387 7.67 -13.18 -6.90
C SER A 387 6.44 -13.36 -7.79
N MET A 388 6.00 -14.60 -8.01
CA MET A 388 4.79 -14.91 -8.79
C MET A 388 3.54 -14.44 -8.04
N PHE A 389 3.47 -14.66 -6.73
CA PHE A 389 2.39 -14.15 -5.90
C PHE A 389 2.30 -12.62 -5.95
N LEU A 390 3.43 -11.93 -5.78
CA LEU A 390 3.52 -10.47 -5.87
C LEU A 390 3.08 -9.98 -7.26
N ALA A 391 3.54 -10.63 -8.33
CA ALA A 391 3.12 -10.31 -9.70
C ALA A 391 1.59 -10.45 -9.87
N VAL A 392 0.98 -11.51 -9.34
CA VAL A 392 -0.48 -11.70 -9.39
C VAL A 392 -1.22 -10.59 -8.64
N ILE A 393 -0.79 -10.24 -7.42
CA ILE A 393 -1.40 -9.16 -6.63
C ILE A 393 -1.27 -7.81 -7.37
N LEU A 394 -0.09 -7.51 -7.93
CA LEU A 394 0.13 -6.32 -8.75
C LEU A 394 -0.75 -6.32 -10.00
N CYS A 395 -0.93 -7.46 -10.66
CA CYS A 395 -1.83 -7.57 -11.82
C CYS A 395 -3.29 -7.30 -11.43
N LEU A 396 -3.78 -7.88 -10.33
CA LEU A 396 -5.12 -7.62 -9.82
C LEU A 396 -5.31 -6.14 -9.49
N TRP A 397 -4.33 -5.53 -8.83
CA TRP A 397 -4.32 -4.10 -8.51
C TRP A 397 -4.39 -3.23 -9.78
N LEU A 398 -3.53 -3.50 -10.77
CA LEU A 398 -3.51 -2.79 -12.04
C LEU A 398 -4.81 -2.99 -12.84
N MET A 399 -5.44 -4.17 -12.78
CA MET A 399 -6.74 -4.42 -13.41
C MET A 399 -7.86 -3.58 -12.79
N VAL A 400 -7.89 -3.47 -11.46
CA VAL A 400 -8.83 -2.58 -10.75
C VAL A 400 -8.62 -1.13 -11.19
N LEU A 401 -7.37 -0.65 -11.21
CA LEU A 401 -7.03 0.70 -11.65
C LEU A 401 -7.42 0.97 -13.11
N LEU A 402 -7.17 0.02 -14.02
CA LEU A 402 -7.57 0.15 -15.42
C LEU A 402 -9.08 0.23 -15.60
N SER A 403 -9.83 -0.52 -14.80
CA SER A 403 -11.29 -0.45 -14.84
C SER A 403 -11.80 0.95 -14.49
N GLU A 404 -11.15 1.60 -13.51
CA GLU A 404 -11.46 2.97 -13.09
C GLU A 404 -10.97 4.01 -14.09
N ILE A 405 -9.78 3.85 -14.66
CA ILE A 405 -9.28 4.70 -15.75
C ILE A 405 -10.24 4.64 -16.94
N LYS A 406 -10.70 3.45 -17.32
CA LYS A 406 -11.69 3.27 -18.40
C LYS A 406 -13.00 3.98 -18.07
N SER A 407 -13.46 3.91 -16.83
CA SER A 407 -14.65 4.62 -16.36
C SER A 407 -14.47 6.15 -16.46
N ALA A 408 -13.35 6.66 -15.97
CA ALA A 408 -13.00 8.08 -16.03
C ALA A 408 -12.87 8.57 -17.48
N LEU A 409 -12.20 7.81 -18.35
CA LEU A 409 -12.06 8.13 -19.77
C LEU A 409 -13.40 8.14 -20.49
N ARG A 410 -14.30 7.19 -20.22
CA ARG A 410 -15.68 7.22 -20.78
C ARG A 410 -16.42 8.50 -20.37
N MET A 411 -16.28 8.92 -19.12
CA MET A 411 -16.83 10.18 -18.64
C MET A 411 -16.20 11.39 -19.34
N GLY A 412 -14.87 11.43 -19.48
CA GLY A 412 -14.16 12.48 -20.20
C GLY A 412 -14.59 12.58 -21.66
N LEU A 413 -14.69 11.44 -22.36
CA LEU A 413 -15.20 11.37 -23.73
C LEU A 413 -16.64 11.88 -23.82
N LEU A 414 -17.51 11.48 -22.88
CA LEU A 414 -18.88 12.00 -22.81
C LEU A 414 -18.88 13.52 -22.67
N LEU A 415 -18.10 14.09 -21.75
CA LEU A 415 -18.03 15.54 -21.52
C LEU A 415 -17.52 16.31 -22.75
N LEU A 416 -16.54 15.75 -23.47
CA LEU A 416 -15.97 16.35 -24.68
C LEU A 416 -16.94 16.31 -25.86
N PHE A 417 -17.67 15.20 -26.04
CA PHE A 417 -18.48 14.96 -27.24
C PHE A 417 -19.97 15.22 -27.10
N PHE A 418 -20.51 15.35 -25.88
CA PHE A 418 -21.94 15.59 -25.72
C PHE A 418 -22.31 16.95 -26.34
N PRO A 419 -23.36 17.07 -27.17
CA PRO A 419 -23.71 18.35 -27.79
C PRO A 419 -24.19 19.39 -26.76
N VAL A 420 -23.84 20.66 -27.00
CA VAL A 420 -24.39 21.80 -26.24
C VAL A 420 -25.81 22.07 -26.77
N ALA A 421 -26.73 22.43 -25.88
CA ALA A 421 -28.06 22.88 -26.28
C ALA A 421 -27.90 24.09 -27.19
N GLN A 422 -28.27 23.99 -28.46
CA GLN A 422 -28.48 25.19 -29.25
C GLN A 422 -29.72 25.85 -28.66
N THR A 423 -29.55 27.04 -28.08
CA THR A 423 -30.69 27.89 -27.75
C THR A 423 -31.49 28.03 -29.04
N PRO A 424 -32.78 27.65 -29.06
CA PRO A 424 -33.60 27.81 -30.25
C PRO A 424 -33.46 29.28 -30.66
N SER A 425 -32.87 29.51 -31.84
CA SER A 425 -32.74 30.86 -32.37
C SER A 425 -34.13 31.47 -32.29
N PRO A 426 -34.31 32.63 -31.64
CA PRO A 426 -35.61 33.27 -31.54
C PRO A 426 -36.16 33.32 -32.96
N ALA A 427 -37.28 32.62 -33.18
CA ALA A 427 -37.85 32.44 -34.50
C ALA A 427 -38.01 33.82 -35.12
N GLU A 428 -37.18 34.08 -36.12
CA GLU A 428 -37.18 35.31 -36.89
C GLU A 428 -38.50 35.31 -37.67
N GLY A 429 -39.40 36.20 -37.26
CA GLY A 429 -40.57 36.61 -38.05
C GLY A 429 -41.67 35.55 -38.16
N SER A 430 -42.69 35.72 -37.33
CA SER A 430 -44.07 35.45 -37.71
C SER A 430 -44.36 36.06 -39.10
N SER A 431 -44.35 35.24 -40.16
CA SER A 431 -45.16 35.54 -41.32
C SER A 431 -46.62 35.22 -40.96
N SER A 432 -47.43 36.27 -41.09
CA SER A 432 -48.87 36.32 -40.86
C SER A 432 -49.63 35.09 -41.40
N PRO A 433 -50.62 34.56 -40.67
CA PRO A 433 -51.61 33.65 -41.22
C PRO A 433 -52.67 34.48 -41.98
N GLU A 434 -52.35 34.95 -43.17
CA GLU A 434 -53.33 35.55 -44.09
C GLU A 434 -53.40 34.75 -45.40
N ASP A 435 -54.63 34.31 -45.70
CA ASP A 435 -55.16 33.82 -46.97
C ASP A 435 -54.61 32.53 -47.58
N GLN A 436 -55.28 31.41 -47.25
CA GLN A 436 -55.56 30.35 -48.22
C GLN A 436 -57.07 30.16 -48.38
N SER A 437 -57.63 30.99 -49.27
CA SER A 437 -58.94 30.83 -49.89
C SER A 437 -58.98 29.56 -50.75
N TYR A 438 -60.02 28.76 -50.54
CA TYR A 438 -60.48 27.76 -51.50
C TYR A 438 -60.81 28.42 -52.85
N GLY A 439 -60.32 27.86 -53.97
CA GLY A 439 -60.62 28.32 -55.32
C GLY A 439 -60.21 27.29 -56.37
N GLY A 440 -61.19 26.76 -57.10
CA GLY A 440 -61.07 25.63 -58.02
C GLY A 440 -60.52 25.93 -59.42
N PHE A 441 -60.17 24.83 -60.08
CA PHE A 441 -60.36 24.49 -61.50
C PHE A 441 -59.81 25.42 -62.60
N SER A 442 -58.76 24.97 -63.32
CA SER A 442 -58.81 24.70 -64.77
C SER A 442 -57.41 24.39 -65.35
N THR A 443 -57.41 23.41 -66.23
CA THR A 443 -56.39 22.89 -67.16
C THR A 443 -55.53 23.90 -67.91
N SER A 444 -54.24 23.58 -68.12
CA SER A 444 -53.60 23.58 -69.45
C SER A 444 -52.24 22.86 -69.46
N TYR A 445 -52.02 22.07 -70.50
CA TYR A 445 -50.76 21.40 -70.85
C TYR A 445 -49.69 22.42 -71.27
N ALA A 446 -48.51 22.37 -70.65
CA ALA A 446 -47.25 22.77 -71.28
C ALA A 446 -46.07 22.15 -70.53
N ALA A 447 -45.33 21.29 -71.24
CA ALA A 447 -44.09 20.67 -70.77
C ALA A 447 -42.99 21.73 -70.60
N TYR A 448 -42.42 21.90 -69.41
CA TYR A 448 -41.02 22.33 -69.21
C TYR A 448 -40.56 21.99 -67.77
N ALA A 449 -39.45 21.27 -67.69
CA ALA A 449 -38.54 21.07 -66.55
C ALA A 449 -39.17 20.92 -65.14
N ALA A 450 -39.27 19.67 -64.66
CA ALA A 450 -39.55 19.37 -63.26
C ALA A 450 -38.56 20.10 -62.33
N PRO A 451 -38.99 21.05 -61.50
CA PRO A 451 -38.16 21.57 -60.42
C PRO A 451 -37.91 20.41 -59.47
N ARG A 452 -36.64 20.04 -59.26
CA ARG A 452 -36.29 19.10 -58.18
C ARG A 452 -36.98 19.59 -56.91
N PRO A 453 -37.79 18.77 -56.23
CA PRO A 453 -38.35 19.17 -54.96
C PRO A 453 -37.16 19.56 -54.09
N LYS A 454 -37.07 20.84 -53.71
CA LYS A 454 -36.18 21.26 -52.64
C LYS A 454 -36.70 20.49 -51.44
N ALA A 455 -36.13 19.32 -51.18
CA ALA A 455 -36.40 18.53 -50.02
C ALA A 455 -36.09 19.45 -48.85
N VAL A 456 -37.14 20.05 -48.29
CA VAL A 456 -37.09 20.77 -47.03
C VAL A 456 -36.65 19.70 -46.04
N ARG A 457 -35.33 19.63 -45.84
CA ARG A 457 -34.74 18.85 -44.75
C ARG A 457 -35.24 19.55 -43.51
N HIS A 458 -36.39 19.10 -43.02
CA HIS A 458 -36.72 19.26 -41.63
C HIS A 458 -35.55 18.65 -40.89
N HIS A 459 -34.65 19.50 -40.37
CA HIS A 459 -33.70 19.11 -39.36
C HIS A 459 -34.54 18.78 -38.13
N THR A 460 -35.13 17.59 -38.13
CA THR A 460 -35.61 16.94 -36.93
C THR A 460 -34.39 16.72 -36.07
N THR A 461 -34.19 17.65 -35.14
CA THR A 461 -33.21 17.48 -34.08
C THR A 461 -33.51 16.12 -33.43
N PRO A 462 -32.50 15.23 -33.34
CA PRO A 462 -32.73 13.89 -32.81
C PRO A 462 -33.21 14.01 -31.37
N LYS A 463 -34.50 13.78 -31.13
CA LYS A 463 -35.08 13.70 -29.78
C LYS A 463 -34.66 12.37 -29.18
N ILE A 464 -33.76 12.41 -28.20
CA ILE A 464 -33.44 11.25 -27.37
C ILE A 464 -34.54 11.13 -26.31
N SER A 465 -35.44 10.16 -26.49
CA SER A 465 -36.44 9.81 -25.47
C SER A 465 -35.87 8.77 -24.51
N VAL A 466 -35.84 9.10 -23.22
CA VAL A 466 -35.48 8.17 -22.15
C VAL A 466 -36.77 7.73 -21.47
N TYR A 467 -37.10 6.45 -21.60
CA TYR A 467 -38.27 5.86 -20.94
C TYR A 467 -37.88 5.41 -19.53
N THR A 468 -38.63 5.85 -18.51
CA THR A 468 -38.50 5.34 -17.13
C THR A 468 -39.51 4.23 -16.87
N SER A 469 -39.23 3.41 -15.85
CA SER A 469 -40.07 2.27 -15.43
C SER A 469 -41.50 2.65 -14.96
N GLY A 470 -41.85 3.93 -14.92
CA GLY A 470 -43.15 4.43 -14.47
C GLY A 470 -43.96 5.17 -15.54
N GLY A 471 -43.72 4.88 -16.84
CA GLY A 471 -44.49 5.45 -17.95
C GLY A 471 -44.21 6.92 -18.29
N LYS A 472 -43.41 7.63 -17.47
CA LYS A 472 -42.97 9.00 -17.77
C LYS A 472 -41.71 8.99 -18.64
N ALA A 473 -41.82 9.47 -19.87
CA ALA A 473 -40.68 9.68 -20.75
C ALA A 473 -40.00 11.00 -20.38
N PHE A 474 -38.71 10.94 -20.04
CA PHE A 474 -37.88 12.12 -19.89
C PHE A 474 -37.12 12.35 -21.19
N HIS A 475 -37.19 13.57 -21.72
CA HIS A 475 -36.40 13.96 -22.89
C HIS A 475 -35.21 14.78 -22.42
N ILE A 476 -34.01 14.22 -22.53
CA ILE A 476 -32.78 14.96 -22.26
C ILE A 476 -32.47 15.76 -23.52
N LEU A 477 -32.83 17.05 -23.52
CA LEU A 477 -32.78 17.88 -24.71
C LEU A 477 -31.35 18.32 -25.06
N ALA A 478 -30.53 18.65 -24.05
CA ALA A 478 -29.08 18.87 -24.18
C ALA A 478 -28.45 19.26 -22.84
N THR A 479 -27.11 19.40 -22.81
CA THR A 479 -26.38 19.89 -21.64
C THR A 479 -26.54 21.40 -21.45
N SER A 480 -26.53 21.83 -20.18
CA SER A 480 -27.03 23.14 -19.74
C SER A 480 -26.15 24.35 -20.07
N SER A 481 -24.88 24.20 -20.44
CA SER A 481 -24.01 25.25 -21.01
C SER A 481 -22.59 24.72 -21.25
N VAL A 482 -21.78 25.45 -22.05
CA VAL A 482 -20.32 25.20 -22.17
C VAL A 482 -19.62 25.35 -20.82
N LEU A 483 -20.04 26.34 -20.02
CA LEU A 483 -19.48 26.59 -18.70
C LEU A 483 -19.66 25.39 -17.77
N HIS A 484 -20.85 24.78 -17.77
CA HIS A 484 -21.10 23.58 -16.97
C HIS A 484 -20.19 22.41 -17.39
N LYS A 485 -19.91 22.24 -18.69
CA LYS A 485 -18.96 21.21 -19.15
C LYS A 485 -17.54 21.48 -18.68
N LEU A 486 -17.09 22.73 -18.80
CA LEU A 486 -15.77 23.12 -18.31
C LEU A 486 -15.66 22.87 -16.80
N GLN A 487 -16.71 23.19 -16.03
CA GLN A 487 -16.77 22.87 -14.60
C GLN A 487 -16.68 21.37 -14.33
N LEU A 488 -17.43 20.52 -15.04
CA LEU A 488 -17.34 19.07 -14.88
C LEU A 488 -15.94 18.54 -15.25
N VAL A 489 -15.32 19.07 -16.29
CA VAL A 489 -13.95 18.68 -16.68
C VAL A 489 -12.95 19.08 -15.59
N PHE A 490 -12.97 20.35 -15.16
CA PHE A 490 -11.98 20.88 -14.23
C PHE A 490 -12.10 20.34 -12.82
N PHE A 491 -13.33 20.13 -12.34
CA PHE A 491 -13.54 19.77 -10.95
C PHE A 491 -13.95 18.30 -10.73
N VAL A 492 -14.37 17.58 -11.77
CA VAL A 492 -14.72 16.15 -11.63
C VAL A 492 -13.70 15.29 -12.35
N PHE A 493 -13.49 15.52 -13.65
CA PHE A 493 -12.62 14.66 -14.46
C PHE A 493 -11.13 14.80 -14.11
N LEU A 494 -10.59 16.02 -14.12
CA LEU A 494 -9.16 16.24 -13.85
C LEU A 494 -8.75 15.78 -12.44
N PRO A 495 -9.47 16.10 -11.36
CA PRO A 495 -9.10 15.64 -10.02
C PRO A 495 -9.21 14.12 -9.89
N ARG A 496 -10.20 13.48 -10.52
CA ARG A 496 -10.31 12.02 -10.56
C ARG A 496 -9.12 11.38 -11.26
N MET A 497 -8.72 11.90 -12.42
CA MET A 497 -7.53 11.41 -13.15
C MET A 497 -6.24 11.62 -12.34
N PHE A 498 -6.13 12.75 -11.65
CA PHE A 498 -5.01 13.04 -10.76
C PHE A 498 -4.93 12.05 -9.58
N ILE A 499 -6.05 11.80 -8.89
CA ILE A 499 -6.11 10.81 -7.80
C ILE A 499 -5.78 9.41 -8.32
N LEU A 500 -6.30 9.01 -9.49
CA LEU A 500 -5.96 7.73 -10.11
C LEU A 500 -4.46 7.63 -10.41
N GLY A 501 -3.84 8.69 -10.92
CA GLY A 501 -2.39 8.76 -11.13
C GLY A 501 -1.61 8.57 -9.83
N LEU A 502 -2.00 9.26 -8.76
CA LEU A 502 -1.39 9.10 -7.44
C LEU A 502 -1.61 7.69 -6.86
N LEU A 503 -2.79 7.11 -7.03
CA LEU A 503 -3.08 5.74 -6.59
C LEU A 503 -2.22 4.71 -7.30
N ILE A 504 -1.96 4.87 -8.60
CA ILE A 504 -1.06 3.98 -9.33
C ILE A 504 0.32 3.98 -8.68
N VAL A 505 0.89 5.16 -8.41
CA VAL A 505 2.25 5.29 -7.85
C VAL A 505 2.27 4.83 -6.39
N VAL A 506 1.50 5.49 -5.52
CA VAL A 506 1.52 5.26 -4.07
C VAL A 506 0.95 3.89 -3.72
N GLY A 507 -0.08 3.41 -4.40
CA GLY A 507 -0.65 2.09 -4.17
C GLY A 507 0.30 0.96 -4.58
N THR A 508 1.05 1.13 -5.67
CA THR A 508 2.10 0.17 -6.06
C THR A 508 3.23 0.16 -5.06
N GLU A 509 3.72 1.34 -4.64
CA GLU A 509 4.77 1.46 -3.61
C GLU A 509 4.32 0.85 -2.27
N PHE A 510 3.07 1.08 -1.86
CA PHE A 510 2.49 0.53 -0.64
C PHE A 510 2.42 -1.01 -0.68
N LEU A 511 2.01 -1.60 -1.82
CA LEU A 511 2.03 -3.05 -2.00
C LEU A 511 3.46 -3.59 -1.96
N LEU A 512 4.43 -2.90 -2.55
CA LEU A 512 5.83 -3.33 -2.58
C LEU A 512 6.55 -3.19 -1.23
N SER A 513 5.99 -2.43 -0.28
CA SER A 513 6.61 -2.20 1.03
C SER A 513 6.41 -3.35 2.03
N ASN A 514 5.51 -4.29 1.74
CA ASN A 514 5.18 -5.40 2.65
C ASN A 514 5.56 -6.74 2.05
N PHE A 515 6.20 -7.59 2.86
CA PHE A 515 6.77 -8.86 2.39
C PHE A 515 6.13 -10.10 2.98
N ALA A 516 5.08 -9.95 3.79
CA ALA A 516 4.27 -11.09 4.22
C ALA A 516 3.06 -11.26 3.29
N TYR A 517 2.76 -12.51 2.93
CA TYR A 517 1.64 -12.86 2.05
C TYR A 517 0.29 -12.32 2.55
N ILE A 518 0.04 -12.44 3.86
CA ILE A 518 -1.21 -11.99 4.49
C ILE A 518 -1.32 -10.47 4.42
N ASP A 519 -0.25 -9.76 4.76
CA ASP A 519 -0.22 -8.30 4.73
C ASP A 519 -0.40 -7.76 3.30
N LEU A 520 0.20 -8.40 2.30
CA LEU A 520 0.00 -8.06 0.89
C LEU A 520 -1.46 -8.16 0.47
N ILE A 521 -2.18 -9.21 0.88
CA ILE A 521 -3.60 -9.39 0.56
C ILE A 521 -4.43 -8.33 1.28
N LEU A 522 -4.20 -8.12 2.58
CA LEU A 522 -4.92 -7.13 3.37
C LEU A 522 -4.71 -5.71 2.83
N ASN A 523 -3.48 -5.39 2.42
CA ASN A 523 -3.14 -4.12 1.80
C ASN A 523 -3.79 -3.94 0.43
N ALA A 524 -3.82 -4.99 -0.40
CA ALA A 524 -4.52 -4.95 -1.69
C ALA A 524 -6.04 -4.73 -1.52
N VAL A 525 -6.65 -5.41 -0.54
CA VAL A 525 -8.07 -5.21 -0.21
C VAL A 525 -8.32 -3.80 0.32
N ALA A 526 -7.45 -3.27 1.18
CA ALA A 526 -7.53 -1.90 1.69
C ALA A 526 -7.47 -0.86 0.56
N LEU A 527 -6.59 -1.07 -0.42
CA LEU A 527 -6.52 -0.23 -1.61
C LEU A 527 -7.79 -0.33 -2.47
N GLY A 528 -8.39 -1.51 -2.58
CA GLY A 528 -9.68 -1.70 -3.23
C GLY A 528 -10.79 -0.86 -2.59
N PHE A 529 -10.85 -0.82 -1.25
CA PHE A 529 -11.79 0.05 -0.56
C PHE A 529 -11.56 1.54 -0.86
N LEU A 530 -10.30 1.97 -0.93
CA LEU A 530 -9.94 3.36 -1.24
C LEU A 530 -10.46 3.77 -2.63
N VAL A 531 -10.36 2.87 -3.60
CA VAL A 531 -10.90 3.05 -4.95
C VAL A 531 -12.43 3.20 -4.92
N ASP A 532 -13.14 2.45 -4.08
CA ASP A 532 -14.60 2.46 -4.00
C ASP A 532 -15.19 3.56 -3.09
N VAL A 533 -14.35 4.41 -2.46
CA VAL A 533 -14.82 5.50 -1.57
C VAL A 533 -15.78 6.45 -2.29
N ASP A 534 -15.57 6.72 -3.58
CA ASP A 534 -16.45 7.59 -4.37
C ASP A 534 -17.87 7.01 -4.51
N LYS A 535 -17.98 5.69 -4.74
CA LYS A 535 -19.24 4.95 -4.83
C LYS A 535 -19.95 4.90 -3.48
N ILE A 536 -19.21 4.68 -2.39
CA ILE A 536 -19.76 4.65 -1.03
C ILE A 536 -20.28 6.05 -0.64
N ALA A 537 -19.50 7.10 -0.92
CA ALA A 537 -19.91 8.48 -0.69
C ALA A 537 -21.17 8.82 -1.50
N TYR A 538 -21.23 8.47 -2.78
CA TYR A 538 -22.41 8.65 -3.61
C TYR A 538 -23.63 7.89 -3.04
N GLY A 539 -23.46 6.64 -2.62
CA GLY A 539 -24.52 5.84 -2.01
C GLY A 539 -25.04 6.43 -0.70
N THR A 540 -24.18 7.11 0.06
CA THR A 540 -24.53 7.68 1.37
C THR A 540 -25.20 9.05 1.22
N PHE A 541 -24.63 9.94 0.41
CA PHE A 541 -25.10 11.32 0.30
C PHE A 541 -26.21 11.53 -0.75
N SER A 542 -26.41 10.59 -1.67
CA SER A 542 -27.50 10.67 -2.64
C SER A 542 -28.81 10.18 -2.03
N SER A 543 -29.89 10.97 -2.14
CA SER A 543 -31.21 10.55 -1.66
C SER A 543 -31.70 9.28 -2.37
N ARG A 544 -32.49 8.47 -1.68
CA ARG A 544 -33.02 7.20 -2.22
C ARG A 544 -33.80 7.45 -3.52
N ASP A 545 -34.61 8.49 -3.58
CA ASP A 545 -35.40 8.85 -4.76
C ASP A 545 -34.53 9.25 -5.95
N ARG A 546 -33.46 10.02 -5.73
CA ARG A 546 -32.53 10.38 -6.81
C ARG A 546 -31.77 9.17 -7.33
N ARG A 547 -31.39 8.24 -6.44
CA ARG A 547 -30.76 6.98 -6.84
C ARG A 547 -31.72 6.11 -7.64
N LEU A 548 -32.97 5.97 -7.22
CA LEU A 548 -33.99 5.24 -7.96
C LEU A 548 -34.25 5.89 -9.33
N LEU A 549 -34.36 7.22 -9.38
CA LEU A 549 -34.50 7.97 -10.62
C LEU A 549 -33.30 7.73 -11.56
N LEU A 550 -32.07 7.90 -11.07
CA LEU A 550 -30.85 7.72 -11.86
C LEU A 550 -30.65 6.26 -12.30
N ASN A 551 -30.97 5.28 -11.44
CA ASN A 551 -30.92 3.87 -11.78
C ASN A 551 -32.01 3.47 -12.78
N SER A 552 -33.12 4.22 -12.84
CA SER A 552 -34.19 4.01 -13.83
C SER A 552 -33.85 4.61 -15.20
N VAL A 553 -32.84 5.47 -15.29
CA VAL A 553 -32.37 6.06 -16.56
C VAL A 553 -31.62 4.99 -17.34
N LYS A 554 -32.19 4.57 -18.47
CA LYS A 554 -31.50 3.66 -19.40
C LYS A 554 -30.18 4.29 -19.88
N PRO A 555 -29.12 3.48 -20.07
CA PRO A 555 -27.86 3.98 -20.61
C PRO A 555 -28.06 4.74 -21.91
N LEU A 556 -27.51 5.96 -22.00
CA LEU A 556 -27.61 6.79 -23.20
C LEU A 556 -26.88 6.09 -24.35
N ARG A 557 -27.64 5.57 -25.32
CA ARG A 557 -27.08 5.06 -26.57
C ARG A 557 -26.83 6.25 -27.49
N PHE A 558 -25.58 6.66 -27.60
CA PHE A 558 -25.17 7.64 -28.59
C PHE A 558 -25.10 6.95 -29.96
N SER A 559 -26.25 6.90 -30.65
CA SER A 559 -26.29 6.57 -32.07
C SER A 559 -25.50 7.66 -32.79
N GLY A 560 -24.28 7.36 -33.22
CA GLY A 560 -23.41 8.31 -33.90
C GLY A 560 -24.12 8.81 -35.15
N THR A 561 -24.80 9.95 -35.05
CA THR A 561 -25.35 10.64 -36.20
C THR A 561 -24.17 11.00 -37.09
N ARG A 562 -24.28 10.58 -38.35
CA ARG A 562 -23.33 10.65 -39.45
C ARG A 562 -23.02 12.11 -39.82
N THR A 563 -22.51 12.91 -38.88
CA THR A 563 -22.10 14.29 -39.15
C THR A 563 -20.71 14.26 -39.78
N GLU A 564 -20.65 14.78 -41.01
CA GLU A 564 -19.57 14.80 -42.01
C GLU A 564 -18.29 15.53 -41.57
N GLY A 565 -17.67 15.13 -40.46
CA GLY A 565 -16.31 15.53 -40.10
C GLY A 565 -15.30 14.46 -40.51
N ARG A 566 -14.75 14.56 -41.72
CA ARG A 566 -13.88 13.52 -42.35
C ARG A 566 -12.62 13.16 -41.55
N SER A 567 -12.12 14.02 -40.65
CA SER A 567 -10.90 13.72 -39.87
C SER A 567 -11.16 13.00 -38.53
N TRP A 568 -12.28 13.26 -37.87
CA TRP A 568 -12.54 12.73 -36.52
C TRP A 568 -13.24 11.36 -36.53
N GLN A 569 -13.98 11.05 -37.60
CA GLN A 569 -14.44 9.69 -37.83
C GLN A 569 -13.26 8.74 -38.03
N ALA A 570 -12.18 9.18 -38.71
CA ALA A 570 -10.97 8.37 -38.86
C ALA A 570 -10.32 8.08 -37.50
N LEU A 571 -10.32 9.02 -36.55
CA LEU A 571 -9.81 8.78 -35.19
C LEU A 571 -10.72 7.81 -34.43
N ARG A 572 -12.05 7.98 -34.51
CA ARG A 572 -13.02 7.08 -33.86
C ARG A 572 -13.00 5.67 -34.43
N TYR A 573 -12.89 5.50 -35.74
CA TYR A 573 -12.74 4.19 -36.39
C TYR A 573 -11.37 3.60 -36.07
N ARG A 574 -10.28 4.38 -36.02
CA ARG A 574 -8.98 3.86 -35.56
C ARG A 574 -9.01 3.40 -34.11
N PHE A 575 -9.69 4.11 -33.20
CA PHE A 575 -9.83 3.64 -31.81
C PHE A 575 -10.82 2.49 -31.66
N ALA A 576 -11.89 2.45 -32.45
CA ALA A 576 -12.88 1.37 -32.42
C ALA A 576 -12.37 0.08 -33.07
N ASP A 577 -11.61 0.17 -34.17
CA ASP A 577 -11.02 -0.97 -34.87
C ASP A 577 -9.73 -1.45 -34.20
N ALA A 578 -8.91 -0.55 -33.62
CA ALA A 578 -7.80 -0.95 -32.75
C ALA A 578 -8.28 -1.58 -31.43
N CYS A 579 -9.56 -1.40 -31.09
CA CYS A 579 -10.26 -2.08 -29.99
C CYS A 579 -11.37 -2.99 -30.51
N SER A 580 -11.16 -3.71 -31.63
CA SER A 580 -11.98 -4.90 -31.89
C SER A 580 -11.97 -5.73 -30.61
N LEU A 581 -13.16 -5.87 -30.02
CA LEU A 581 -13.35 -5.96 -28.56
C LEU A 581 -12.62 -7.16 -27.94
N ASP A 582 -12.38 -8.19 -28.73
CA ASP A 582 -11.74 -9.42 -28.27
C ASP A 582 -10.21 -9.27 -28.25
N HIS A 583 -9.57 -8.79 -29.32
CA HIS A 583 -8.11 -8.63 -29.34
C HIS A 583 -7.60 -7.50 -28.43
N GLY A 584 -8.37 -6.42 -28.30
CA GLY A 584 -8.01 -5.29 -27.44
C GLY A 584 -7.98 -5.65 -25.95
N ILE A 585 -8.92 -6.48 -25.49
CA ILE A 585 -8.96 -6.92 -24.08
C ILE A 585 -7.80 -7.87 -23.79
N PHE A 586 -7.51 -8.84 -24.66
CA PHE A 586 -6.37 -9.73 -24.49
C PHE A 586 -5.04 -8.97 -24.52
N SER A 587 -4.87 -8.02 -25.44
CA SER A 587 -3.66 -7.19 -25.52
C SER A 587 -3.48 -6.31 -24.28
N LEU A 588 -4.55 -5.68 -23.79
CA LEU A 588 -4.51 -4.89 -22.56
C LEU A 588 -4.19 -5.75 -21.34
N PHE A 589 -4.83 -6.92 -21.22
CA PHE A 589 -4.56 -7.86 -20.14
C PHE A 589 -3.11 -8.36 -20.18
N ALA A 590 -2.60 -8.74 -21.36
CA ALA A 590 -1.21 -9.15 -21.55
C ALA A 590 -0.23 -8.02 -21.18
N ALA A 591 -0.55 -6.77 -21.53
CA ALA A 591 0.25 -5.60 -21.14
C ALA A 591 0.26 -5.40 -19.61
N VAL A 592 -0.88 -5.56 -18.94
CA VAL A 592 -0.96 -5.50 -17.47
C VAL A 592 -0.12 -6.57 -16.82
N VAL A 593 -0.22 -7.81 -17.31
CA VAL A 593 0.57 -8.93 -16.80
C VAL A 593 2.05 -8.69 -17.01
N ALA A 594 2.45 -8.21 -18.19
CA ALA A 594 3.84 -7.88 -18.48
C ALA A 594 4.37 -6.74 -17.59
N ILE A 595 3.57 -5.70 -17.33
CA ILE A 595 3.95 -4.60 -16.43
C ILE A 595 4.04 -5.09 -14.98
N GLY A 596 3.05 -5.83 -14.50
CA GLY A 596 3.05 -6.37 -13.13
C GLY A 596 4.23 -7.32 -12.88
N ALA A 597 4.49 -8.23 -13.83
CA ALA A 597 5.66 -9.09 -13.79
C ALA A 597 6.97 -8.30 -13.90
N GLY A 598 7.04 -7.31 -14.79
CA GLY A 598 8.21 -6.45 -14.96
C GLY A 598 8.55 -5.66 -13.70
N VAL A 599 7.54 -5.08 -13.01
CA VAL A 599 7.73 -4.39 -11.73
C VAL A 599 8.17 -5.38 -10.64
N ALA A 600 7.53 -6.54 -10.53
CA ALA A 600 7.94 -7.57 -9.56
C ALA A 600 9.39 -8.02 -9.78
N LEU A 601 9.77 -8.32 -11.03
CA LEU A 601 11.15 -8.68 -11.38
C LEU A 601 12.13 -7.53 -11.11
N HIS A 602 11.78 -6.29 -11.48
CA HIS A 602 12.61 -5.13 -11.19
C HIS A 602 12.84 -4.96 -9.68
N THR A 603 11.81 -5.10 -8.85
CA THR A 603 11.94 -4.98 -7.39
C THR A 603 12.79 -6.09 -6.77
N GLN A 604 12.84 -7.26 -7.39
CA GLN A 604 13.65 -8.39 -6.95
C GLN A 604 15.14 -8.22 -7.33
N PHE A 605 15.41 -7.78 -8.56
CA PHE A 605 16.76 -7.83 -9.16
C PHE A 605 17.44 -6.48 -9.36
N ALA A 606 16.75 -5.36 -9.19
CA ALA A 606 17.40 -4.05 -9.23
C ALA A 606 18.47 -3.94 -8.13
N PRO A 607 19.56 -3.16 -8.33
CA PRO A 607 20.51 -2.87 -7.27
C PRO A 607 19.82 -2.29 -6.03
N GLY A 608 20.07 -2.87 -4.86
CA GLY A 608 19.36 -2.53 -3.62
C GLY A 608 17.94 -3.10 -3.53
N GLY A 609 17.55 -3.96 -4.47
CA GLY A 609 16.29 -4.69 -4.46
C GLY A 609 16.25 -5.79 -3.40
N LEU A 610 15.16 -6.57 -3.40
CA LEU A 610 14.88 -7.54 -2.34
C LEU A 610 15.93 -8.64 -2.21
N ARG A 611 16.57 -9.01 -3.32
CA ARG A 611 17.65 -10.01 -3.30
C ARG A 611 18.92 -9.47 -2.66
N ASP A 612 19.29 -8.22 -2.95
CA ASP A 612 20.44 -7.56 -2.33
C ASP A 612 20.20 -7.37 -0.83
N VAL A 613 19.01 -6.92 -0.45
CA VAL A 613 18.57 -6.83 0.95
C VAL A 613 18.65 -8.19 1.64
N ALA A 614 18.18 -9.27 1.01
CA ALA A 614 18.24 -10.60 1.58
C ALA A 614 19.68 -11.12 1.78
N HIS A 615 20.57 -10.84 0.83
CA HIS A 615 21.99 -11.20 0.93
C HIS A 615 22.72 -10.37 1.98
N ALA A 616 22.47 -9.06 2.03
CA ALA A 616 23.01 -8.17 3.05
C ALA A 616 22.51 -8.57 4.45
N LEU A 617 21.22 -8.85 4.59
CA LEU A 617 20.60 -9.28 5.85
C LEU A 617 21.15 -10.64 6.30
N LYS A 618 21.34 -11.59 5.38
CA LYS A 618 21.98 -12.87 5.70
C LYS A 618 23.41 -12.66 6.19
N CYS A 619 24.20 -11.86 5.49
CA CYS A 619 25.57 -11.57 5.91
C CYS A 619 25.60 -10.88 7.29
N PHE A 620 24.75 -9.88 7.50
CA PHE A 620 24.72 -9.11 8.74
C PHE A 620 24.27 -9.92 9.95
N CYS A 621 23.18 -10.68 9.78
CA CYS A 621 22.51 -11.34 10.90
C CYS A 621 23.01 -12.76 11.16
N THR A 622 23.60 -13.46 10.19
CA THR A 622 24.11 -14.82 10.39
C THR A 622 25.60 -14.96 10.12
N MET A 623 26.27 -13.93 9.60
CA MET A 623 27.69 -13.99 9.22
C MET A 623 28.01 -15.12 8.23
N ASP A 624 27.01 -15.53 7.44
CA ASP A 624 27.08 -16.66 6.50
C ASP A 624 26.72 -16.23 5.06
N GLY A 625 27.22 -16.98 4.09
CA GLY A 625 26.91 -16.89 2.68
C GLY A 625 28.10 -16.50 1.82
N GLY A 626 28.11 -16.97 0.56
CA GLY A 626 29.18 -16.66 -0.40
C GLY A 626 29.28 -15.17 -0.79
N TYR A 627 28.25 -14.38 -0.49
CA TYR A 627 28.21 -12.93 -0.68
C TYR A 627 28.63 -12.15 0.58
N CYS A 628 28.98 -12.82 1.68
CA CYS A 628 29.39 -12.17 2.91
C CYS A 628 30.90 -12.09 3.02
N LEU A 629 31.47 -10.87 3.10
CA LEU A 629 32.91 -10.67 3.17
C LEU A 629 33.49 -11.33 4.42
N SER A 630 32.85 -11.14 5.58
CA SER A 630 33.30 -11.71 6.85
C SER A 630 33.35 -13.24 6.80
N SER A 631 32.31 -13.90 6.29
CA SER A 631 32.29 -15.37 6.11
C SER A 631 33.47 -15.86 5.26
N ARG A 632 33.78 -15.16 4.16
CA ARG A 632 34.92 -15.50 3.32
C ARG A 632 36.26 -15.31 4.02
N LYS A 633 36.41 -14.27 4.85
CA LYS A 633 37.62 -14.07 5.68
C LYS A 633 37.79 -15.23 6.67
N PHE A 634 36.71 -15.68 7.31
CA PHE A 634 36.76 -16.85 8.20
C PHE A 634 37.17 -18.12 7.45
N GLN A 635 36.63 -18.34 6.26
CA GLN A 635 36.99 -19.50 5.43
C GLN A 635 38.45 -19.43 4.96
N ALA A 636 38.93 -18.27 4.54
CA ALA A 636 40.32 -18.08 4.11
C ALA A 636 41.31 -18.35 5.25
N ASN A 637 41.02 -17.85 6.46
CA ASN A 637 41.85 -18.13 7.64
C ASN A 637 41.83 -19.60 8.03
N ALA A 638 40.66 -20.25 7.98
CA ALA A 638 40.55 -21.68 8.22
C ALA A 638 41.37 -22.51 7.22
N ASN A 639 41.33 -22.16 5.93
CA ASN A 639 42.07 -22.86 4.89
C ASN A 639 43.59 -22.66 5.00
N ASN A 640 44.05 -21.44 5.32
CA ASN A 640 45.48 -21.15 5.47
C ASN A 640 46.13 -21.90 6.64
N GLN A 641 45.38 -22.23 7.69
CA GLN A 641 45.88 -23.06 8.79
C GLN A 641 45.93 -24.56 8.45
N ILE A 642 45.17 -25.01 7.45
CA ILE A 642 45.10 -26.43 7.09
C ILE A 642 46.26 -26.83 6.17
N VAL A 643 46.98 -25.89 5.55
CA VAL A 643 48.21 -26.23 4.81
C VAL A 643 49.29 -26.59 5.83
N PRO A 644 49.59 -27.88 6.01
CA PRO A 644 50.61 -28.30 6.92
C PRO A 644 51.92 -27.74 6.35
N SER A 645 52.67 -26.94 7.11
CA SER A 645 53.98 -26.43 6.68
C SER A 645 54.77 -27.59 6.07
N GLU A 646 55.42 -27.40 4.93
CA GLU A 646 56.07 -28.44 4.10
C GLU A 646 56.89 -29.50 4.88
N ASP A 647 57.39 -29.19 6.09
CA ASP A 647 58.02 -30.15 7.03
C ASP A 647 57.12 -31.29 7.55
N SER A 648 55.81 -31.13 7.49
CA SER A 648 54.84 -32.17 7.87
C SER A 648 54.62 -33.20 6.76
N SER A 649 54.99 -32.91 5.51
CA SER A 649 55.10 -33.92 4.46
C SER A 649 56.19 -34.95 4.79
N ALA A 650 57.31 -34.51 5.40
CA ALA A 650 58.34 -35.39 5.93
C ALA A 650 57.87 -36.20 7.15
N LEU A 651 56.92 -35.68 7.93
CA LEU A 651 56.28 -36.43 9.03
C LEU A 651 55.27 -37.45 8.51
N VAL A 652 54.50 -37.11 7.46
CA VAL A 652 53.58 -38.03 6.77
C VAL A 652 54.34 -39.14 6.07
N ASP A 653 55.50 -38.86 5.45
CA ASP A 653 56.36 -39.88 4.86
C ASP A 653 57.09 -40.73 5.91
N LYS A 654 57.48 -40.16 7.06
CA LYS A 654 57.96 -40.95 8.22
C LYS A 654 56.85 -41.83 8.80
N MET A 655 55.61 -41.34 8.90
CA MET A 655 54.47 -42.12 9.37
C MET A 655 54.09 -43.23 8.39
N LYS A 656 54.21 -43.01 7.06
CA LYS A 656 54.08 -44.09 6.06
C LYS A 656 55.18 -45.15 6.21
N LEU A 657 56.40 -44.75 6.58
CA LEU A 657 57.50 -45.68 6.90
C LEU A 657 57.24 -46.52 8.16
N PHE A 658 56.51 -45.99 9.15
CA PHE A 658 56.09 -46.75 10.34
C PHE A 658 54.81 -47.58 10.11
N ALA A 659 53.90 -47.14 9.24
CA ALA A 659 52.66 -47.87 8.90
C ALA A 659 52.88 -49.02 7.90
N GLY A 660 53.98 -49.01 7.14
CA GLY A 660 54.34 -50.06 6.17
C GLY A 660 54.74 -51.41 6.77
N GLY A 661 54.77 -51.56 8.11
CA GLY A 661 55.13 -52.82 8.78
C GLY A 661 53.96 -53.60 9.40
N ALA A 662 52.75 -53.03 9.47
CA ALA A 662 51.64 -53.61 10.23
C ALA A 662 50.39 -53.99 9.40
N SER A 663 50.37 -53.68 8.10
CA SER A 663 49.17 -53.90 7.27
C SER A 663 49.03 -55.30 6.68
N THR A 664 50.05 -56.17 6.73
CA THR A 664 49.97 -57.53 6.17
C THR A 664 49.51 -58.60 7.16
N ALA A 665 49.30 -58.28 8.44
CA ALA A 665 48.86 -59.27 9.44
C ALA A 665 47.37 -59.17 9.82
N LEU A 666 46.65 -58.14 9.38
CA LEU A 666 45.23 -57.95 9.73
C LEU A 666 44.24 -58.36 8.63
N GLU A 667 44.71 -58.67 7.42
CA GLU A 667 43.86 -59.10 6.29
C GLU A 667 43.66 -60.62 6.21
N GLU A 668 44.33 -61.43 7.05
CA GLU A 668 44.08 -62.88 7.17
C GLU A 668 43.17 -63.26 8.36
N ALA A 669 42.65 -62.29 9.11
CA ALA A 669 41.79 -62.51 10.28
C ALA A 669 40.36 -61.95 10.16
N TRP A 670 39.96 -61.52 8.96
CA TRP A 670 38.58 -61.22 8.55
C TRP A 670 38.24 -62.10 7.35
#